data_AF-A0A7C6FYN5-F1
#
_entry.id   AF-A0A7C6FYN5-F1
#
_cell.length_a   1.000
_cell.length_b   1.000
_cell.length_c   1.000
_cell.angle_alpha   90.00
_cell.angle_beta   90.00
_cell.angle_gamma   90.00
#
_symmetry.space_group_name_H-M   'P 1'
#
loop_
_entity.id
_entity.type
_entity.pdbx_description
1 polymer ?
#
loop_
_entity_poly.entity_id
_entity_poly.type
_entity_poly.pdbx_seq_one_letter_code
_entity_poly.pdbx_strand_id
1 'polypeptide(L)'
;MISSTIYLIICAVLSVMVLVGISMMSKVKTAVMGNLISAVSVFVGVLITLLYNDIISVKSIYVYMLVGIIIGSTLAVRVKMIQMPQLVALLNGVGGFASALVGILTLLKIGQTEQEYPVFSDVTAVLAIVIGVITLVGSLVAAGKLHKLLPQKPVIWKNHSTVLNFSLIVLILSVLYAGFVGKIIGQSADIAIILILSIGVSILFGYAFSIRVGGADMPITISLLNSLSGVAGAIAGMAIGDILLVSVGGIVGASGLFLTQIMCRLMNRSLMDILTGKTSVVKAKNETEKVAEISETKQESTTKQSFDIRSAKSVIIVPGYGMALAQAQHQVKMLANKFESNGAEVRYAIHPVAGRMPGHMNVLLAEADVSYEQLYEMDAINDDFKNTDLVVAIGANDVLNPAARDAEGTPIYGMPVLNVDQCANVIICNYDLQPGYSGVENPLYKKEGVTMMLGDAKDSLAKLLEQLSASEKVATSTEIDFGEQLRSAKSVIIVPGYGMALAQAQHQVKMLADKFESNGAEVRYAIHPVAGRMPGHMNVLLAEADVSYEQLYEMDAINNDFKNTDLVVVIGANDVLNPAARDAEGTPIYGMPVLNVDQCENVIICNYDLQPGYSGVENPLYKKEGVTMMLGDAKESLAKLLEQLSASEEVATSTESDLGEQLRPAKSVIIVPGYGMALAQAQHQVKMLANKFESNGAEVRYAIHPVAGRMPGHMNVLLAEADVSYEQLYEMDAINDDFKTTDLVVVIGANDVLNPAARDAEGTPIYGMPVLNVDQCSNVIICNYDLQPGYSGVENPLYNKEGVTMILGDAKDSLAKLIEKV
;
A
#
# COMPACT_ATOMS: atom_id res chain seq x y z
N MET A 1 40.33 -0.48 -31.44
CA MET A 1 39.12 -0.03 -32.16
C MET A 1 38.32 -1.25 -32.57
N ILE A 2 37.02 -1.24 -32.29
CA ILE A 2 36.10 -2.31 -32.67
C ILE A 2 35.80 -2.14 -34.16
N SER A 3 35.97 -3.19 -34.97
CA SER A 3 35.65 -3.09 -36.40
C SER A 3 34.13 -2.95 -36.59
N SER A 4 33.69 -2.26 -37.63
CA SER A 4 32.26 -2.08 -37.92
C SER A 4 31.52 -3.41 -38.04
N THR A 5 32.15 -4.44 -38.61
CA THR A 5 31.56 -5.79 -38.67
C THR A 5 31.34 -6.39 -37.29
N ILE A 6 32.31 -6.26 -36.38
CA ILE A 6 32.16 -6.76 -35.00
C ILE A 6 31.09 -5.97 -34.26
N TYR A 7 31.03 -4.65 -34.42
CA TYR A 7 29.99 -3.81 -33.85
C TYR A 7 28.59 -4.28 -34.27
N LEU A 8 28.37 -4.51 -35.57
CA LEU A 8 27.09 -4.99 -36.09
C LEU A 8 26.69 -6.36 -35.52
N ILE A 9 27.64 -7.29 -35.40
CA ILE A 9 27.39 -8.61 -34.80
C ILE A 9 26.96 -8.45 -33.34
N ILE A 10 27.65 -7.60 -32.57
CA ILE A 10 27.28 -7.33 -31.17
C ILE A 10 25.88 -6.73 -31.10
N CYS A 11 25.57 -5.72 -31.91
CA CYS A 11 24.24 -5.11 -31.95
C CYS A 11 23.13 -6.12 -32.29
N ALA A 12 23.37 -7.03 -33.23
CA ALA A 12 22.43 -8.09 -33.57
C ALA A 12 22.21 -9.06 -32.39
N VAL A 13 23.28 -9.49 -31.73
CA VAL A 13 23.21 -10.38 -30.55
C VAL A 13 22.43 -9.70 -29.42
N LEU A 14 22.75 -8.44 -29.10
CA LEU A 14 22.06 -7.67 -28.07
C LEU A 14 20.58 -7.50 -28.38
N SER A 15 20.22 -7.25 -29.64
CA SER A 15 18.81 -7.14 -30.07
C SER A 15 18.06 -8.45 -29.90
N VAL A 16 18.69 -9.58 -30.24
CA VAL A 16 18.12 -10.92 -30.00
C VAL A 16 17.97 -11.18 -28.50
N MET A 17 18.96 -10.81 -27.68
CA MET A 17 18.87 -10.97 -26.23
C MET A 17 17.74 -10.14 -25.62
N VAL A 18 17.50 -8.91 -26.08
CA VAL A 18 16.33 -8.11 -25.66
C VAL A 18 15.02 -8.80 -26.05
N LEU A 19 14.93 -9.34 -27.26
CA LEU A 19 13.74 -10.08 -27.71
C LEU A 19 13.49 -11.33 -26.87
N VAL A 20 14.54 -12.10 -26.57
CA VAL A 20 14.48 -13.27 -25.68
C VAL A 20 14.06 -12.85 -24.27
N GLY A 21 14.63 -11.75 -23.76
CA GLY A 21 14.27 -11.19 -22.46
C GLY A 21 12.78 -10.85 -22.37
N ILE A 22 12.23 -10.16 -23.37
CA ILE A 22 10.79 -9.86 -23.47
C ILE A 22 9.95 -11.15 -23.56
N SER A 23 10.38 -12.12 -24.36
CA SER A 23 9.69 -13.42 -24.45
C SER A 23 9.69 -14.18 -23.12
N MET A 24 10.75 -14.05 -22.32
CA MET A 24 10.84 -14.67 -21.00
C MET A 24 9.99 -13.94 -19.96
N MET A 25 9.76 -12.63 -20.11
CA MET A 25 8.81 -11.85 -19.29
C MET A 25 7.36 -12.31 -19.44
N SER A 26 7.00 -12.96 -20.55
CA SER A 26 5.64 -13.46 -20.74
C SER A 26 5.32 -14.71 -19.92
N LYS A 27 6.28 -15.25 -19.16
CA LYS A 27 6.12 -16.45 -18.31
C LYS A 27 6.61 -16.14 -16.90
N VAL A 28 5.74 -16.35 -15.90
CA VAL A 28 6.03 -16.05 -14.48
C VAL A 28 7.38 -16.61 -14.02
N LYS A 29 7.64 -17.91 -14.27
CA LYS A 29 8.87 -18.60 -13.84
C LYS A 29 10.16 -17.99 -14.41
N THR A 30 10.11 -17.38 -15.59
CA THR A 30 11.29 -16.80 -16.26
C THR A 30 11.31 -15.28 -16.26
N ALA A 31 10.30 -14.62 -15.70
CA ALA A 31 10.11 -13.18 -15.87
C ALA A 31 11.26 -12.35 -15.28
N VAL A 32 11.74 -12.71 -14.08
CA VAL A 32 12.86 -12.04 -13.41
C VAL A 32 14.15 -12.16 -14.24
N MET A 33 14.43 -13.37 -14.73
CA MET A 33 15.60 -13.62 -15.59
C MET A 33 15.48 -12.89 -16.92
N GLY A 34 14.29 -12.87 -17.52
CA GLY A 34 14.03 -12.12 -18.75
C GLY A 34 14.31 -10.62 -18.58
N ASN A 35 13.89 -10.05 -17.44
CA ASN A 35 14.19 -8.66 -17.09
C ASN A 35 15.69 -8.40 -16.92
N LEU A 36 16.40 -9.29 -16.23
CA LEU A 36 17.85 -9.18 -16.07
C LEU A 36 18.58 -9.23 -17.41
N ILE A 37 18.20 -10.16 -18.30
CA ILE A 37 18.80 -10.28 -19.65
C ILE A 37 18.59 -9.00 -20.45
N SER A 38 17.38 -8.44 -20.46
CA SER A 38 17.09 -7.17 -21.15
C SER A 38 17.89 -6.01 -20.56
N ALA A 39 17.96 -5.89 -19.23
CA ALA A 39 18.71 -4.83 -18.55
C ALA A 39 20.21 -4.90 -18.85
N VAL A 40 20.81 -6.09 -18.76
CA VAL A 40 22.22 -6.31 -19.10
C VAL A 40 22.48 -6.02 -20.58
N SER A 41 21.58 -6.43 -21.47
CA SER A 41 21.73 -6.19 -22.91
C SER A 41 21.73 -4.70 -23.25
N VAL A 42 20.82 -3.92 -22.65
CA VAL A 42 20.78 -2.46 -22.82
C VAL A 42 22.02 -1.80 -22.21
N PHE A 43 22.47 -2.24 -21.03
CA PHE A 43 23.68 -1.73 -20.40
C PHE A 43 24.93 -1.97 -21.25
N VAL A 44 25.10 -3.20 -21.76
CA VAL A 44 26.19 -3.53 -22.70
C VAL A 44 26.05 -2.73 -24.00
N GLY A 45 24.82 -2.48 -24.46
CA GLY A 45 24.51 -1.57 -25.56
C GLY A 45 25.06 -0.16 -25.36
N VAL A 46 24.87 0.42 -24.17
CA VAL A 46 25.45 1.73 -23.84
C VAL A 46 26.98 1.68 -23.88
N LEU A 47 27.60 0.66 -23.27
CA LEU A 47 29.06 0.53 -23.25
C LEU A 47 29.67 0.37 -24.64
N ILE A 48 29.06 -0.46 -25.49
CA ILE A 48 29.57 -0.70 -26.85
C ILE A 48 29.46 0.57 -27.70
N THR A 49 28.39 1.35 -27.55
CA THR A 49 28.21 2.64 -28.23
C THR A 49 29.28 3.65 -27.82
N LEU A 50 29.62 3.72 -26.52
CA LEU A 50 30.69 4.61 -26.03
C LEU A 50 32.06 4.22 -26.62
N LEU A 51 32.35 2.91 -26.66
CA LEU A 51 33.61 2.36 -27.21
C LEU A 51 33.72 2.55 -28.72
N TYR A 52 32.66 2.25 -29.47
CA TYR A 52 32.66 2.29 -30.93
C TYR A 52 32.82 3.71 -31.48
N ASN A 53 32.15 4.68 -30.85
CA ASN A 53 32.22 6.09 -31.25
C ASN A 53 33.40 6.86 -30.63
N ASP A 54 34.26 6.19 -29.85
CA ASP A 54 35.42 6.80 -29.16
C ASP A 54 35.05 8.00 -28.25
N ILE A 55 33.88 7.93 -27.60
CA ILE A 55 33.32 9.01 -26.77
C ILE A 55 33.43 8.74 -25.27
N ILE A 56 34.20 7.72 -24.86
CA ILE A 56 34.42 7.40 -23.44
C ILE A 56 35.02 8.58 -22.67
N SER A 57 35.86 9.39 -23.33
CA SER A 57 36.53 10.53 -22.70
C SER A 57 35.60 11.73 -22.43
N VAL A 58 34.39 11.73 -22.98
CA VAL A 58 33.43 12.84 -22.89
C VAL A 58 32.75 12.85 -21.51
N LYS A 59 33.32 13.60 -20.57
CA LYS A 59 32.88 13.65 -19.16
C LYS A 59 31.41 14.06 -18.97
N SER A 60 30.86 14.92 -19.84
CA SER A 60 29.49 15.40 -19.74
C SER A 60 28.45 14.28 -19.88
N ILE A 61 28.73 13.23 -20.65
CA ILE A 61 27.82 12.08 -20.82
C ILE A 61 27.55 11.41 -19.46
N TYR A 62 28.58 11.19 -18.64
CA TYR A 62 28.43 10.58 -17.33
C TYR A 62 27.64 11.46 -16.36
N VAL A 63 27.76 12.78 -16.46
CA VAL A 63 26.95 13.71 -15.65
C VAL A 63 25.47 13.58 -16.02
N TYR A 64 25.14 13.57 -17.32
CA TYR A 64 23.76 13.40 -17.76
C TYR A 64 23.19 12.03 -17.40
N MET A 65 23.98 10.96 -17.55
CA MET A 65 23.59 9.61 -17.11
C MET A 65 23.36 9.57 -15.60
N LEU A 66 24.23 10.17 -14.80
CA LEU A 66 24.10 10.22 -13.34
C LEU A 66 22.80 10.93 -12.92
N VAL A 67 22.49 12.08 -13.52
CA VAL A 67 21.23 12.80 -13.28
C VAL A 67 20.03 11.92 -13.65
N GLY A 68 20.07 11.24 -14.80
CA GLY A 68 19.02 10.32 -15.22
C GLY A 68 18.84 9.14 -14.25
N ILE A 69 19.92 8.54 -13.78
CA ILE A 69 19.91 7.44 -12.79
C ILE A 69 19.33 7.92 -11.46
N ILE A 70 19.72 9.09 -10.96
CA ILE A 70 19.21 9.63 -9.70
C ILE A 70 17.70 9.86 -9.79
N ILE A 71 17.23 10.53 -10.84
CA ILE A 71 15.80 10.83 -11.01
C ILE A 71 15.02 9.53 -11.20
N GLY A 72 15.48 8.65 -12.11
CA GLY A 72 14.83 7.38 -12.43
C GLY A 72 14.72 6.44 -11.22
N SER A 73 15.82 6.23 -10.49
CA SER A 73 15.85 5.37 -9.31
C SER A 73 15.01 5.94 -8.16
N THR A 74 15.04 7.27 -7.96
CA THR A 74 14.22 7.91 -6.91
C THR A 74 12.73 7.72 -7.20
N LEU A 75 12.30 7.91 -8.46
CA LEU A 75 10.91 7.68 -8.86
C LEU A 75 10.53 6.20 -8.74
N ALA A 76 11.41 5.28 -9.13
CA ALA A 76 11.13 3.85 -9.07
C ALA A 76 10.95 3.33 -7.62
N VAL A 77 11.73 3.84 -6.66
CA VAL A 77 11.69 3.37 -5.26
C VAL A 77 10.58 4.03 -4.43
N ARG A 78 10.20 5.28 -4.74
CA ARG A 78 9.23 6.04 -3.92
C ARG A 78 7.76 5.88 -4.35
N VAL A 79 7.50 5.46 -5.58
CA VAL A 79 6.13 5.38 -6.11
C VAL A 79 5.44 4.11 -5.61
N LYS A 80 4.22 4.26 -5.07
CA LYS A 80 3.40 3.14 -4.58
C LYS A 80 2.97 2.25 -5.75
N MET A 81 2.79 0.94 -5.52
CA MET A 81 2.39 -0.01 -6.58
C MET A 81 1.09 0.39 -7.29
N ILE A 82 0.14 1.01 -6.59
CA ILE A 82 -1.13 1.51 -7.18
C ILE A 82 -0.92 2.61 -8.24
N GLN A 83 0.21 3.31 -8.14
CA GLN A 83 0.57 4.45 -8.98
C GLN A 83 1.46 4.04 -10.17
N MET A 84 1.85 2.75 -10.28
CA MET A 84 2.65 2.24 -11.38
C MET A 84 2.12 2.60 -12.78
N PRO A 85 0.80 2.56 -13.08
CA PRO A 85 0.31 2.92 -14.41
C PRO A 85 0.75 4.31 -14.89
N GLN A 86 0.70 5.31 -14.01
CA GLN A 86 1.02 6.69 -14.38
C GLN A 86 2.54 6.92 -14.43
N LEU A 87 3.32 6.17 -13.65
CA LEU A 87 4.78 6.17 -13.74
C LEU A 87 5.24 5.59 -15.08
N VAL A 88 4.67 4.46 -15.50
CA VAL A 88 4.96 3.85 -16.80
C VAL A 88 4.62 4.81 -17.93
N ALA A 89 3.46 5.48 -17.86
CA ALA A 89 3.08 6.50 -18.83
C ALA A 89 4.11 7.65 -18.89
N LEU A 90 4.54 8.16 -17.74
CA LEU A 90 5.53 9.25 -17.64
C LEU A 90 6.88 8.83 -18.24
N LEU A 91 7.44 7.68 -17.82
CA LEU A 91 8.72 7.18 -18.31
C LEU A 91 8.69 6.91 -19.81
N ASN A 92 7.57 6.38 -20.33
CA ASN A 92 7.38 6.22 -21.76
C ASN A 92 7.42 7.56 -22.52
N GLY A 93 6.80 8.60 -21.96
CA GLY A 93 6.83 9.95 -22.54
C GLY A 93 8.24 10.51 -22.64
N VAL A 94 9.09 10.27 -21.63
CA VAL A 94 10.51 10.64 -21.64
C VAL A 94 11.27 9.91 -22.75
N GLY A 95 10.98 8.63 -23.00
CA GLY A 95 11.56 7.89 -24.13
C GLY A 95 11.18 8.46 -25.50
N GLY A 96 9.90 8.84 -25.67
CA GLY A 96 9.43 9.55 -26.86
C GLY A 96 10.13 10.90 -27.05
N PHE A 97 10.32 11.65 -25.97
CA PHE A 97 11.05 12.92 -26.00
C PHE A 97 12.53 12.75 -26.39
N ALA A 98 13.20 11.72 -25.88
CA ALA A 98 14.57 11.40 -26.28
C ALA A 98 14.68 11.14 -27.79
N SER A 99 13.72 10.39 -28.36
CA SER A 99 13.66 10.16 -29.82
C SER A 99 13.43 11.45 -30.61
N ALA A 100 12.56 12.34 -30.12
CA ALA A 100 12.35 13.65 -30.72
C ALA A 100 13.61 14.53 -30.66
N LEU A 101 14.35 14.52 -29.56
CA LEU A 101 15.62 15.25 -29.43
C LEU A 101 16.66 14.75 -30.45
N VAL A 102 16.78 13.42 -30.63
CA VAL A 102 17.66 12.84 -31.66
C VAL A 102 17.26 13.32 -33.06
N GLY A 103 15.96 13.37 -33.36
CA GLY A 103 15.45 13.92 -34.62
C GLY A 103 15.78 15.41 -34.79
N ILE A 104 15.60 16.23 -33.75
CA ILE A 104 15.95 17.67 -33.78
C ILE A 104 17.44 17.86 -34.06
N LEU A 105 18.31 17.16 -33.33
CA LEU A 105 19.76 17.26 -33.50
C LEU A 105 20.19 16.82 -34.91
N THR A 106 19.58 15.77 -35.44
CA THR A 106 19.82 15.27 -36.80
C THR A 106 19.45 16.32 -37.84
N LEU A 107 18.27 16.94 -37.72
CA LEU A 107 17.82 17.96 -38.66
C LEU A 107 18.68 19.23 -38.61
N LEU A 108 19.16 19.61 -37.41
CA LEU A 108 20.13 20.68 -37.22
C LEU A 108 21.55 20.32 -37.69
N LYS A 109 21.76 19.09 -38.19
CA LYS A 109 23.04 18.54 -38.61
C LYS A 109 24.11 18.57 -37.51
N ILE A 110 23.69 18.52 -36.24
CA ILE A 110 24.58 18.50 -35.08
C ILE A 110 24.99 17.04 -34.80
N GLY A 111 26.30 16.79 -34.72
CA GLY A 111 26.83 15.46 -34.41
C GLY A 111 26.78 14.45 -35.56
N GLN A 112 26.58 14.92 -36.80
CA GLN A 112 26.50 14.12 -38.01
C GLN A 112 27.81 14.23 -38.81
N THR A 113 28.42 13.10 -39.17
CA THR A 113 29.60 13.04 -40.07
C THR A 113 29.12 12.51 -41.42
N GLU A 114 29.25 13.30 -42.49
CA GLU A 114 28.84 13.06 -43.90
C GLU A 114 27.63 12.11 -44.10
N GLN A 115 26.47 12.70 -44.45
CA GLN A 115 25.29 11.89 -44.75
C GLN A 115 25.31 11.36 -46.17
N GLU A 116 25.41 10.03 -46.31
CA GLU A 116 25.30 9.34 -47.61
C GLU A 116 23.90 9.50 -48.23
N TYR A 117 22.86 9.62 -47.39
CA TYR A 117 21.45 9.77 -47.80
C TYR A 117 20.75 10.92 -47.03
N PRO A 118 21.03 12.19 -47.37
CA PRO A 118 20.57 13.34 -46.59
C PRO A 118 19.05 13.48 -46.55
N VAL A 119 18.37 13.22 -47.68
CA VAL A 119 16.90 13.26 -47.78
C VAL A 119 16.25 12.22 -46.88
N PHE A 120 16.79 11.00 -46.83
CA PHE A 120 16.26 9.93 -45.98
C PHE A 120 16.40 10.29 -44.50
N SER A 121 17.58 10.78 -44.10
CA SER A 121 17.82 11.21 -42.73
C SER A 121 16.92 12.38 -42.32
N ASP A 122 16.73 13.40 -43.17
CA ASP A 122 15.86 14.53 -42.86
C ASP A 122 14.39 14.10 -42.71
N VAL A 123 13.89 13.23 -43.60
CA VAL A 123 12.52 12.70 -43.53
C VAL A 123 12.31 11.87 -42.26
N THR A 124 13.22 10.94 -41.96
CA THR A 124 13.14 10.12 -40.75
C THR A 124 13.33 10.95 -39.48
N ALA A 125 14.17 11.98 -39.49
CA ALA A 125 14.35 12.90 -38.36
C ALA A 125 13.04 13.63 -38.03
N VAL A 126 12.37 14.20 -39.03
CA VAL A 126 11.08 14.87 -38.81
C VAL A 126 10.01 13.88 -38.34
N LEU A 127 10.00 12.66 -38.88
CA LEU A 127 9.08 11.62 -38.43
C LEU A 127 9.34 11.21 -36.97
N ALA A 128 10.60 11.11 -36.54
CA ALA A 128 10.98 10.87 -35.14
C ALA A 128 10.53 12.01 -34.21
N ILE A 129 10.65 13.28 -34.66
CA ILE A 129 10.14 14.45 -33.93
C ILE A 129 8.63 14.35 -33.76
N VAL A 130 7.91 14.08 -34.84
CA VAL A 130 6.44 14.01 -34.81
C VAL A 130 5.95 12.92 -33.86
N ILE A 131 6.42 11.68 -34.04
CA ILE A 131 5.96 10.56 -33.22
C ILE A 131 6.45 10.72 -31.77
N GLY A 132 7.68 11.18 -31.57
CA GLY A 132 8.26 11.38 -30.23
C GLY A 132 7.52 12.45 -29.42
N VAL A 133 7.17 13.59 -30.03
CA VAL A 133 6.41 14.66 -29.36
C VAL A 133 4.95 14.26 -29.11
N ILE A 134 4.30 13.57 -30.07
CA ILE A 134 2.96 13.00 -29.84
C ILE A 134 2.99 12.04 -28.65
N THR A 135 4.01 11.18 -28.58
CA THR A 135 4.18 10.21 -27.51
C THR A 135 4.39 10.91 -26.17
N LEU A 136 5.29 11.90 -26.09
CA LEU A 136 5.52 12.70 -24.89
C LEU A 136 4.23 13.33 -24.37
N VAL A 137 3.55 14.12 -25.21
CA VAL A 137 2.37 14.87 -24.78
C VAL A 137 1.22 13.92 -24.43
N GLY A 138 1.02 12.86 -25.23
CA GLY A 138 -0.01 11.88 -24.94
C GLY A 138 0.22 11.13 -23.63
N SER A 139 1.47 10.74 -23.37
CA SER A 139 1.89 10.10 -22.11
C SER A 139 1.65 11.01 -20.90
N LEU A 140 1.98 12.31 -21.01
CA LEU A 140 1.77 13.28 -19.94
C LEU A 140 0.27 13.46 -19.63
N VAL A 141 -0.59 13.51 -20.65
CA VAL A 141 -2.04 13.58 -20.47
C VAL A 141 -2.57 12.30 -19.81
N ALA A 142 -2.12 11.13 -20.26
CA ALA A 142 -2.51 9.86 -19.67
C ALA A 142 -2.10 9.75 -18.19
N ALA A 143 -0.85 10.11 -17.88
CA ALA A 143 -0.35 10.17 -16.50
C ALA A 143 -1.15 11.16 -15.65
N GLY A 144 -1.42 12.37 -16.16
CA GLY A 144 -2.21 13.40 -15.49
C GLY A 144 -3.65 12.96 -15.18
N LYS A 145 -4.29 12.21 -16.08
CA LYS A 145 -5.62 11.64 -15.84
C LYS A 145 -5.62 10.55 -14.77
N LEU A 146 -4.62 9.67 -14.77
CA LEU A 146 -4.51 8.61 -13.78
C LEU A 146 -4.17 9.15 -12.38
N HIS A 147 -3.34 10.20 -12.33
CA HIS A 147 -3.00 10.95 -11.12
C HIS A 147 -4.11 11.94 -10.68
N LYS A 148 -5.25 11.99 -11.39
CA LYS A 148 -6.39 12.89 -11.13
C LYS A 148 -6.05 14.40 -11.20
N LEU A 149 -4.93 14.78 -11.82
CA LEU A 149 -4.63 16.18 -12.17
C LEU A 149 -5.53 16.67 -13.31
N LEU A 150 -5.94 15.75 -14.19
CA LEU A 150 -6.89 16.00 -15.27
C LEU A 150 -8.19 15.19 -15.05
N PRO A 151 -9.33 15.65 -15.59
CA PRO A 151 -10.58 14.90 -15.51
C PRO A 151 -10.43 13.50 -16.11
N GLN A 152 -10.86 12.47 -15.36
CA GLN A 152 -10.82 11.09 -15.84
C GLN A 152 -11.87 10.80 -16.92
N LYS A 153 -12.94 11.60 -16.98
CA LYS A 153 -13.96 11.49 -18.03
C LYS A 153 -13.43 11.96 -19.39
N PRO A 154 -13.90 11.36 -20.50
CA PRO A 154 -13.63 11.86 -21.85
C PRO A 154 -13.93 13.36 -22.00
N VAL A 155 -13.00 14.14 -22.55
CA VAL A 155 -13.23 15.55 -22.88
C VAL A 155 -13.30 15.70 -24.40
N ILE A 156 -14.48 16.06 -24.91
CA ILE A 156 -14.74 16.19 -26.34
C ILE A 156 -15.02 17.65 -26.68
N TRP A 157 -14.16 18.26 -27.51
CA TRP A 157 -14.36 19.63 -27.99
C TRP A 157 -15.35 19.73 -29.14
N LYS A 158 -15.81 20.94 -29.43
CA LYS A 158 -16.53 21.23 -30.67
C LYS A 158 -15.60 21.00 -31.87
N ASN A 159 -16.07 20.25 -32.87
CA ASN A 159 -15.30 19.89 -34.07
C ASN A 159 -13.98 19.13 -33.77
N HIS A 160 -13.91 18.40 -32.65
CA HIS A 160 -12.69 17.73 -32.24
C HIS A 160 -12.13 16.79 -33.32
N SER A 161 -12.97 16.04 -34.05
CA SER A 161 -12.49 15.13 -35.11
C SER A 161 -11.91 15.88 -36.29
N THR A 162 -12.44 17.06 -36.61
CA THR A 162 -11.87 17.94 -37.62
C THR A 162 -10.49 18.43 -37.20
N VAL A 163 -10.30 18.79 -35.92
CA VAL A 163 -9.00 19.21 -35.38
C VAL A 163 -7.97 18.09 -35.52
N LEU A 164 -8.30 16.85 -35.13
CA LEU A 164 -7.41 15.69 -35.24
C LEU A 164 -7.04 15.35 -36.69
N ASN A 165 -8.03 15.32 -37.58
CA ASN A 165 -7.77 15.00 -38.98
C ASN A 165 -6.94 16.10 -39.65
N PHE A 166 -7.22 17.37 -39.35
CA PHE A 166 -6.47 18.49 -39.87
C PHE A 166 -5.02 18.49 -39.36
N SER A 167 -4.81 18.30 -38.06
CA SER A 167 -3.44 18.20 -37.53
C SER A 167 -2.69 17.00 -38.11
N LEU A 168 -3.34 15.85 -38.30
CA LEU A 168 -2.72 14.69 -38.98
C LEU A 168 -2.29 15.02 -40.41
N ILE A 169 -3.14 15.70 -41.20
CA ILE A 169 -2.79 16.12 -42.56
C ILE A 169 -1.58 17.06 -42.54
N VAL A 170 -1.55 18.04 -41.64
CA VAL A 170 -0.44 18.98 -41.51
C VAL A 170 0.86 18.26 -41.11
N LEU A 171 0.79 17.24 -40.25
CA LEU A 171 1.95 16.42 -39.88
C LEU A 171 2.46 15.57 -41.04
N ILE A 172 1.57 15.01 -41.86
CA ILE A 172 1.99 14.29 -43.09
C ILE A 172 2.68 15.27 -44.04
N LEU A 173 2.12 16.47 -44.22
CA LEU A 173 2.73 17.50 -45.06
C LEU A 173 4.09 17.96 -44.53
N SER A 174 4.28 18.07 -43.21
CA SER A 174 5.59 18.44 -42.65
C SER A 174 6.65 17.36 -42.88
N VAL A 175 6.28 16.08 -42.80
CA VAL A 175 7.19 14.96 -43.14
C VAL A 175 7.52 14.96 -44.63
N LEU A 176 6.56 15.22 -45.51
CA LEU A 176 6.81 15.34 -46.95
C LEU A 176 7.70 16.54 -47.29
N TYR A 177 7.48 17.68 -46.60
CA TYR A 177 8.31 18.88 -46.75
C TYR A 177 9.78 18.62 -46.37
N ALA A 178 10.04 17.67 -45.47
CA ALA A 178 11.38 17.34 -45.02
C ALA A 178 12.30 16.89 -46.16
N GLY A 179 11.74 16.25 -47.20
CA GLY A 179 12.51 15.83 -48.38
C GLY A 179 12.99 16.99 -49.28
N PHE A 180 12.49 18.20 -49.04
CA PHE A 180 12.80 19.40 -49.80
C PHE A 180 13.53 20.46 -48.96
N VAL A 181 14.02 20.12 -47.77
CA VAL A 181 14.77 21.03 -46.90
C VAL A 181 15.95 21.65 -47.65
N GLY A 182 16.04 22.97 -47.60
CA GLY A 182 17.08 23.77 -48.25
C GLY A 182 16.82 24.09 -49.71
N LYS A 183 15.73 23.60 -50.30
CA LYS A 183 15.43 23.76 -51.74
C LYS A 183 14.27 24.73 -52.02
N ILE A 184 13.53 25.18 -50.99
CA ILE A 184 12.32 25.98 -51.19
C ILE A 184 12.55 27.44 -50.78
N ILE A 185 12.84 27.69 -49.50
CA ILE A 185 13.02 29.05 -48.96
C ILE A 185 14.48 29.28 -48.54
N GLY A 186 15.23 28.19 -48.31
CA GLY A 186 16.63 28.21 -47.90
C GLY A 186 16.81 27.40 -46.61
N GLN A 187 18.00 26.81 -46.43
CA GLN A 187 18.25 25.75 -45.44
C GLN A 187 17.82 26.12 -44.02
N SER A 188 18.26 27.27 -43.50
CA SER A 188 17.94 27.69 -42.13
C SER A 188 16.46 28.01 -41.93
N ALA A 189 15.82 28.63 -42.94
CA ALA A 189 14.41 28.97 -42.88
C ALA A 189 13.53 27.70 -42.96
N ASP A 190 13.86 26.79 -43.86
CA ASP A 190 13.16 25.52 -44.04
C ASP A 190 13.21 24.68 -42.75
N ILE A 191 14.40 24.55 -42.13
CA ILE A 191 14.57 23.84 -40.86
C ILE A 191 13.77 24.49 -39.74
N ALA A 192 13.82 25.83 -39.60
CA ALA A 192 13.08 26.53 -38.56
C ALA A 192 11.56 26.33 -38.70
N ILE A 193 11.03 26.48 -39.92
CA ILE A 193 9.61 26.29 -40.21
C ILE A 193 9.19 24.86 -39.89
N ILE A 194 9.96 23.86 -40.34
CA ILE A 194 9.60 22.45 -40.13
C ILE A 194 9.63 22.08 -38.65
N LEU A 195 10.58 22.61 -37.87
CA LEU A 195 10.67 22.35 -36.43
C LEU A 195 9.50 22.95 -35.68
N ILE A 196 9.19 24.22 -35.92
CA ILE A 196 8.06 24.90 -35.28
C ILE A 196 6.74 24.19 -35.64
N LEU A 197 6.55 23.88 -36.92
CA LEU A 197 5.34 23.23 -37.41
C LEU A 197 5.21 21.80 -36.84
N SER A 198 6.25 20.98 -36.94
CA SER A 198 6.22 19.59 -36.46
C SER A 198 5.99 19.53 -34.95
N ILE A 199 6.73 20.31 -34.15
CA ILE A 199 6.58 20.31 -32.68
C ILE A 199 5.21 20.85 -32.28
N GLY A 200 4.83 22.04 -32.77
CA GLY A 200 3.59 22.70 -32.38
C GLY A 200 2.34 21.88 -32.72
N VAL A 201 2.29 21.32 -33.93
CA VAL A 201 1.16 20.50 -34.38
C VAL A 201 1.16 19.12 -33.70
N SER A 202 2.34 18.55 -33.40
CA SER A 202 2.44 17.29 -32.66
C SER A 202 1.98 17.44 -31.21
N ILE A 203 2.27 18.58 -30.56
CA ILE A 203 1.73 18.89 -29.23
C ILE A 203 0.21 18.95 -29.29
N LEU A 204 -0.35 19.70 -30.25
CA LEU A 204 -1.79 19.80 -30.42
C LEU A 204 -2.43 18.43 -30.69
N PHE A 205 -1.85 17.62 -31.58
CA PHE A 205 -2.33 16.30 -31.91
C PHE A 205 -2.27 15.37 -30.69
N GLY A 206 -1.11 15.26 -30.02
CA GLY A 206 -0.93 14.39 -28.86
C GLY A 206 -1.88 14.73 -27.70
N TYR A 207 -2.09 16.02 -27.45
CA TYR A 207 -3.04 16.51 -26.46
C TYR A 207 -4.49 16.19 -26.84
N ALA A 208 -4.91 16.57 -28.05
CA ALA A 208 -6.26 16.32 -28.56
C ALA A 208 -6.60 14.82 -28.59
N PHE A 209 -5.65 14.00 -29.02
CA PHE A 209 -5.78 12.54 -29.08
C PHE A 209 -6.05 11.97 -27.68
N SER A 210 -5.20 12.31 -26.71
CA SER A 210 -5.21 11.67 -25.38
C SER A 210 -6.29 12.24 -24.45
N ILE A 211 -6.65 13.52 -24.60
CA ILE A 211 -7.69 14.15 -23.77
C ILE A 211 -9.09 13.60 -24.09
N ARG A 212 -9.29 13.08 -25.30
CA ARG A 212 -10.56 12.46 -25.72
C ARG A 212 -10.81 11.11 -25.06
N VAL A 213 -9.76 10.37 -24.72
CA VAL A 213 -9.90 8.99 -24.20
C VAL A 213 -10.35 8.98 -22.73
N GLY A 214 -11.18 8.03 -22.33
CA GLY A 214 -11.64 7.91 -20.94
C GLY A 214 -10.61 7.24 -20.02
N GLY A 215 -10.72 7.49 -18.71
CA GLY A 215 -9.88 6.93 -17.64
C GLY A 215 -9.65 5.40 -17.65
N ALA A 216 -10.63 4.57 -18.04
CA ALA A 216 -10.42 3.12 -18.11
C ALA A 216 -9.85 2.66 -19.43
N ASP A 217 -9.97 3.45 -20.49
CA ASP A 217 -9.28 3.18 -21.75
C ASP A 217 -7.84 3.75 -21.73
N MET A 218 -7.43 4.41 -20.63
CA MET A 218 -6.06 4.90 -20.43
C MET A 218 -5.00 3.81 -20.51
N PRO A 219 -5.18 2.60 -19.95
CA PRO A 219 -4.17 1.54 -20.05
C PRO A 219 -3.92 1.13 -21.50
N ILE A 220 -4.97 1.07 -22.33
CA ILE A 220 -4.81 0.79 -23.76
C ILE A 220 -4.05 1.94 -24.43
N THR A 221 -4.41 3.19 -24.10
CA THR A 221 -3.70 4.38 -24.60
C THR A 221 -2.22 4.37 -24.24
N ILE A 222 -1.87 4.01 -22.99
CA ILE A 222 -0.49 3.91 -22.52
C ILE A 222 0.26 2.82 -23.29
N SER A 223 -0.37 1.66 -23.50
CA SER A 223 0.21 0.56 -24.29
C SER A 223 0.47 0.98 -25.75
N LEU A 224 -0.48 1.70 -26.35
CA LEU A 224 -0.32 2.24 -27.71
C LEU A 224 0.80 3.29 -27.77
N LEU A 225 0.85 4.21 -26.82
CA LEU A 225 1.92 5.21 -26.72
C LEU A 225 3.29 4.54 -26.47
N ASN A 226 3.33 3.40 -25.79
CA ASN A 226 4.56 2.61 -25.63
C ASN A 226 5.02 2.00 -26.96
N SER A 227 4.08 1.51 -27.78
CA SER A 227 4.38 1.11 -29.15
C SER A 227 4.93 2.27 -29.98
N LEU A 228 4.30 3.45 -29.90
CA LEU A 228 4.75 4.65 -30.61
C LEU A 228 6.13 5.12 -30.17
N SER A 229 6.46 5.00 -28.88
CA SER A 229 7.81 5.28 -28.35
C SER A 229 8.87 4.37 -28.97
N GLY A 230 8.60 3.05 -29.05
CA GLY A 230 9.48 2.10 -29.72
C GLY A 230 9.67 2.42 -31.21
N VAL A 231 8.58 2.71 -31.92
CA VAL A 231 8.61 3.11 -33.33
C VAL A 231 9.40 4.43 -33.52
N ALA A 232 9.19 5.43 -32.65
CA ALA A 232 9.95 6.67 -32.67
C ALA A 232 11.45 6.43 -32.46
N GLY A 233 11.81 5.55 -31.52
CA GLY A 233 13.18 5.13 -31.29
C GLY A 233 13.78 4.48 -32.54
N ALA A 234 13.07 3.54 -33.17
CA ALA A 234 13.55 2.89 -34.39
C ALA A 234 13.78 3.89 -35.54
N ILE A 235 12.88 4.85 -35.71
CA ILE A 235 12.97 5.90 -36.73
C ILE A 235 14.11 6.88 -36.42
N ALA A 236 14.31 7.24 -35.15
CA ALA A 236 15.47 8.02 -34.73
C ALA A 236 16.78 7.28 -35.03
N GLY A 237 16.82 5.96 -34.81
CA GLY A 237 17.92 5.09 -35.23
C GLY A 237 18.17 5.12 -36.73
N MET A 238 17.12 5.07 -37.55
CA MET A 238 17.25 5.22 -39.01
C MET A 238 17.80 6.59 -39.40
N ALA A 239 17.43 7.65 -38.68
CA ALA A 239 17.90 9.00 -38.95
C ALA A 239 19.41 9.18 -38.71
N ILE A 240 19.97 8.50 -37.70
CA ILE A 240 21.40 8.56 -37.36
C ILE A 240 22.22 7.36 -37.88
N GLY A 241 21.57 6.37 -38.51
CA GLY A 241 22.23 5.16 -38.99
C GLY A 241 22.60 4.15 -37.88
N ASP A 242 21.93 4.18 -36.72
CA ASP A 242 22.23 3.26 -35.62
C ASP A 242 21.32 2.02 -35.63
N ILE A 243 21.90 0.88 -36.02
CA ILE A 243 21.16 -0.38 -36.20
C ILE A 243 20.66 -0.99 -34.89
N LEU A 244 21.36 -0.74 -33.76
CA LEU A 244 20.91 -1.23 -32.46
C LEU A 244 19.60 -0.53 -32.05
N LEU A 245 19.55 0.79 -32.20
CA LEU A 245 18.38 1.60 -31.93
C LEU A 245 17.21 1.27 -32.88
N VAL A 246 17.50 1.04 -34.17
CA VAL A 246 16.51 0.53 -35.15
C VAL A 246 15.90 -0.79 -34.67
N SER A 247 16.75 -1.75 -34.32
CA SER A 247 16.35 -3.11 -33.98
C SER A 247 15.57 -3.16 -32.66
N VAL A 248 16.11 -2.58 -31.59
CA VAL A 248 15.47 -2.56 -30.26
C VAL A 248 14.18 -1.73 -30.30
N GLY A 249 14.19 -0.56 -30.95
CA GLY A 249 12.98 0.24 -31.13
C GLY A 249 11.89 -0.51 -31.88
N GLY A 250 12.24 -1.23 -32.95
CA GLY A 250 11.30 -2.06 -33.70
C GLY A 250 10.69 -3.20 -32.87
N ILE A 251 11.52 -3.88 -32.06
CA ILE A 251 11.06 -4.93 -31.14
C ILE A 251 10.07 -4.37 -30.11
N VAL A 252 10.40 -3.25 -29.47
CA VAL A 252 9.53 -2.59 -28.48
C VAL A 252 8.23 -2.10 -29.14
N GLY A 253 8.33 -1.50 -30.33
CA GLY A 253 7.20 -1.01 -31.10
C GLY A 253 6.21 -2.12 -31.45
N ALA A 254 6.70 -3.22 -32.02
CA ALA A 254 5.89 -4.38 -32.37
C ALA A 254 5.28 -5.06 -31.13
N SER A 255 6.06 -5.28 -30.08
CA SER A 255 5.58 -5.87 -28.82
C SER A 255 4.49 -5.02 -28.17
N GLY A 256 4.65 -3.69 -28.14
CA GLY A 256 3.66 -2.77 -27.61
C GLY A 256 2.35 -2.78 -28.40
N LEU A 257 2.43 -2.86 -29.73
CA LEU A 257 1.23 -2.95 -30.58
C LEU A 257 0.47 -4.26 -30.33
N PHE A 258 1.20 -5.38 -30.21
CA PHE A 258 0.61 -6.68 -29.92
C PHE A 258 -0.07 -6.68 -28.54
N LEU A 259 0.58 -6.12 -27.52
CA LEU A 259 -0.02 -5.95 -26.20
C LEU A 259 -1.28 -5.08 -26.26
N THR A 260 -1.25 -3.98 -27.02
CA THR A 260 -2.41 -3.10 -27.23
C THR A 260 -3.58 -3.87 -27.84
N GLN A 261 -3.33 -4.72 -28.84
CA GLN A 261 -4.37 -5.53 -29.48
C GLN A 261 -4.99 -6.55 -28.52
N ILE A 262 -4.17 -7.20 -27.69
CA ILE A 262 -4.65 -8.12 -26.65
C ILE A 262 -5.54 -7.36 -25.66
N MET A 263 -5.09 -6.21 -25.16
CA MET A 263 -5.87 -5.39 -24.24
C MET A 263 -7.20 -4.91 -24.84
N CYS A 264 -7.19 -4.47 -26.10
CA CYS A 264 -8.38 -4.12 -26.85
C CYS A 264 -9.39 -5.28 -26.90
N ARG A 265 -8.93 -6.49 -27.26
CA ARG A 265 -9.78 -7.69 -27.30
C ARG A 265 -10.36 -8.01 -25.92
N LEU A 266 -9.55 -7.96 -24.88
CA LEU A 266 -9.95 -8.27 -23.50
C LEU A 266 -10.93 -7.23 -22.93
N MET A 267 -10.91 -5.99 -23.43
CA MET A 267 -11.84 -4.93 -23.06
C MET A 267 -13.04 -4.81 -24.03
N ASN A 268 -13.17 -5.73 -24.99
CA ASN A 268 -14.09 -5.67 -26.12
C ASN A 268 -14.18 -4.28 -26.80
N ARG A 269 -13.01 -3.73 -27.08
CA ARG A 269 -12.82 -2.46 -27.79
C ARG A 269 -12.05 -2.71 -29.07
N SER A 270 -12.41 -2.02 -30.14
CA SER A 270 -11.52 -1.96 -31.30
C SER A 270 -10.48 -0.86 -31.12
N LEU A 271 -9.26 -1.09 -31.61
CA LEU A 271 -8.21 -0.06 -31.64
C LEU A 271 -8.69 1.20 -32.37
N MET A 272 -9.53 1.03 -33.40
CA MET A 272 -10.08 2.14 -34.18
C MET A 272 -11.06 2.99 -33.38
N ASP A 273 -11.85 2.40 -32.48
CA ASP A 273 -12.77 3.14 -31.63
C ASP A 273 -12.03 4.04 -30.63
N ILE A 274 -10.85 3.59 -30.16
CA ILE A 274 -9.98 4.36 -29.27
C ILE A 274 -9.29 5.48 -30.06
N LEU A 275 -8.74 5.17 -31.24
CA LEU A 275 -8.10 6.15 -32.13
C LEU A 275 -9.05 7.25 -32.62
N THR A 276 -10.31 6.89 -32.89
CA THR A 276 -11.37 7.85 -33.29
C THR A 276 -12.05 8.49 -32.07
N GLY A 277 -11.77 7.97 -30.87
CA GLY A 277 -12.33 8.38 -29.58
C GLY A 277 -13.85 8.27 -29.48
N LYS A 278 -14.40 7.20 -30.06
CA LYS A 278 -15.73 6.69 -29.70
C LYS A 278 -15.63 6.11 -28.29
N THR A 279 -15.82 6.96 -27.30
CA THR A 279 -15.79 6.56 -25.90
C THR A 279 -17.08 5.86 -25.50
N SER A 280 -17.01 5.10 -24.41
CA SER A 280 -18.06 4.26 -23.81
C SER A 280 -19.38 4.97 -23.53
N VAL A 281 -19.44 6.29 -23.62
CA VAL A 281 -20.68 7.05 -23.43
C VAL A 281 -21.39 7.22 -24.76
N VAL A 282 -21.89 6.12 -25.33
CA VAL A 282 -23.00 6.25 -26.26
C VAL A 282 -24.17 6.71 -25.42
N LYS A 283 -24.59 7.96 -25.62
CA LYS A 283 -25.88 8.46 -25.11
C LYS A 283 -26.92 7.44 -25.60
N ALA A 284 -27.54 6.71 -24.67
CA ALA A 284 -28.61 5.78 -25.02
C ALA A 284 -29.57 6.54 -25.95
N LYS A 285 -29.77 6.02 -27.17
CA LYS A 285 -30.94 6.42 -27.94
C LYS A 285 -32.13 6.04 -27.06
N ASN A 286 -32.99 7.02 -26.80
CA ASN A 286 -34.31 6.78 -26.25
C ASN A 286 -35.07 5.85 -27.22
N GLU A 287 -34.90 4.54 -27.06
CA GLU A 287 -35.86 3.55 -27.53
C GLU A 287 -36.45 2.90 -26.29
N THR A 288 -37.68 3.30 -26.04
CA THR A 288 -38.50 2.93 -24.91
C THR A 288 -38.99 1.51 -25.11
N GLU A 289 -38.17 0.51 -24.85
CA GLU A 289 -38.68 -0.81 -24.49
C GLU A 289 -38.74 -0.90 -22.96
N LYS A 290 -39.97 -0.78 -22.46
CA LYS A 290 -40.32 -1.03 -21.07
C LYS A 290 -39.96 -2.48 -20.73
N VAL A 291 -38.76 -2.70 -20.20
CA VAL A 291 -38.54 -3.83 -19.31
C VAL A 291 -39.42 -3.59 -18.08
N ALA A 292 -40.27 -4.57 -17.79
CA ALA A 292 -41.33 -4.46 -16.80
C ALA A 292 -40.84 -3.86 -15.47
N GLU A 293 -41.55 -2.84 -14.99
CA GLU A 293 -41.46 -2.38 -13.61
C GLU A 293 -41.82 -3.55 -12.69
N ILE A 294 -40.79 -4.24 -12.19
CA ILE A 294 -40.90 -5.10 -11.03
C ILE A 294 -40.66 -4.19 -9.83
N SER A 295 -41.65 -4.19 -8.95
CA SER A 295 -41.87 -3.33 -7.80
C SER A 295 -40.60 -2.97 -7.02
N GLU A 296 -40.45 -1.68 -6.71
CA GLU A 296 -39.45 -1.16 -5.77
C GLU A 296 -39.66 -1.76 -4.37
N THR A 297 -39.01 -2.88 -4.09
CA THR A 297 -38.80 -3.31 -2.71
C THR A 297 -37.56 -2.59 -2.20
N LYS A 298 -37.75 -1.61 -1.30
CA LYS A 298 -36.69 -1.11 -0.42
C LYS A 298 -36.06 -2.32 0.29
N GLN A 299 -34.89 -2.76 -0.16
CA GLN A 299 -34.08 -3.69 0.62
C GLN A 299 -33.43 -2.90 1.76
N GLU A 300 -34.05 -2.99 2.93
CA GLU A 300 -33.39 -2.75 4.20
C GLU A 300 -32.17 -3.67 4.31
N SER A 301 -31.06 -3.10 4.78
CA SER A 301 -29.83 -3.78 5.17
C SER A 301 -30.06 -4.77 6.31
N THR A 302 -30.69 -5.91 6.01
CA THR A 302 -30.89 -7.00 6.96
C THR A 302 -30.16 -8.25 6.51
N THR A 303 -29.15 -8.55 7.31
CA THR A 303 -28.29 -9.72 7.35
C THR A 303 -29.11 -11.01 7.47
N LYS A 304 -29.59 -11.55 6.35
CA LYS A 304 -29.96 -12.98 6.25
C LYS A 304 -29.12 -13.62 5.14
N GLN A 305 -27.85 -13.89 5.46
CA GLN A 305 -27.05 -14.85 4.67
C GLN A 305 -27.74 -16.21 4.78
N SER A 306 -28.22 -16.74 3.66
CA SER A 306 -28.86 -18.07 3.58
C SER A 306 -27.85 -19.22 3.62
N PHE A 307 -26.57 -18.93 3.39
CA PHE A 307 -25.49 -19.91 3.27
C PHE A 307 -24.46 -19.73 4.39
N ASP A 308 -24.09 -20.83 5.06
CA ASP A 308 -23.01 -20.82 6.04
C ASP A 308 -21.66 -20.85 5.32
N ILE A 309 -21.01 -19.68 5.28
CA ILE A 309 -19.72 -19.48 4.63
C ILE A 309 -18.61 -20.41 5.14
N ARG A 310 -18.72 -20.91 6.37
CA ARG A 310 -17.70 -21.82 6.97
C ARG A 310 -17.75 -23.22 6.39
N SER A 311 -18.90 -23.61 5.82
CA SER A 311 -19.09 -24.93 5.23
C SER A 311 -18.60 -25.03 3.79
N ALA A 312 -18.17 -23.91 3.20
CA ALA A 312 -17.65 -23.87 1.83
C ALA A 312 -16.36 -24.69 1.71
N LYS A 313 -16.31 -25.61 0.74
CA LYS A 313 -15.13 -26.42 0.44
C LYS A 313 -14.38 -25.93 -0.79
N SER A 314 -15.06 -25.25 -1.71
CA SER A 314 -14.42 -24.56 -2.83
C SER A 314 -14.82 -23.09 -2.82
N VAL A 315 -13.83 -22.21 -2.72
CA VAL A 315 -14.02 -20.75 -2.66
C VAL A 315 -13.24 -20.09 -3.79
N ILE A 316 -13.94 -19.27 -4.58
CA ILE A 316 -13.29 -18.41 -5.58
C ILE A 316 -13.34 -16.96 -5.11
N ILE A 317 -12.17 -16.33 -5.00
CA ILE A 317 -12.05 -14.91 -4.68
C ILE A 317 -11.86 -14.12 -5.98
N VAL A 318 -12.69 -13.09 -6.19
CA VAL A 318 -12.65 -12.22 -7.37
C VAL A 318 -12.21 -10.81 -6.94
N PRO A 319 -10.92 -10.47 -7.04
CA PRO A 319 -10.42 -9.14 -6.70
C PRO A 319 -10.78 -8.12 -7.79
N GLY A 320 -11.08 -6.89 -7.37
CA GLY A 320 -11.35 -5.75 -8.25
C GLY A 320 -10.70 -4.46 -7.77
N TYR A 321 -10.99 -3.36 -8.48
CA TYR A 321 -10.34 -2.08 -8.20
C TYR A 321 -10.67 -1.51 -6.81
N GLY A 322 -11.83 -1.82 -6.24
CA GLY A 322 -12.18 -1.41 -4.88
C GLY A 322 -11.25 -2.01 -3.81
N MET A 323 -10.75 -3.24 -4.01
CA MET A 323 -9.71 -3.83 -3.15
C MET A 323 -8.43 -2.97 -3.16
N ALA A 324 -8.01 -2.49 -4.33
CA ALA A 324 -6.82 -1.66 -4.47
C ALA A 324 -7.01 -0.27 -3.83
N LEU A 325 -8.20 0.33 -3.98
CA LEU A 325 -8.52 1.62 -3.35
C LEU A 325 -8.47 1.53 -1.82
N ALA A 326 -9.02 0.47 -1.25
CA ALA A 326 -9.05 0.22 0.18
C ALA A 326 -7.71 -0.30 0.76
N GLN A 327 -6.73 -0.58 -0.10
CA GLN A 327 -5.46 -1.25 0.29
C GLN A 327 -5.72 -2.56 1.04
N ALA A 328 -6.67 -3.35 0.55
CA ALA A 328 -7.20 -4.51 1.25
C ALA A 328 -6.51 -5.83 0.89
N GLN A 329 -5.44 -5.82 0.09
CA GLN A 329 -4.79 -7.03 -0.44
C GLN A 329 -4.32 -8.00 0.67
N HIS A 330 -3.84 -7.48 1.80
CA HIS A 330 -3.44 -8.31 2.95
C HIS A 330 -4.66 -8.95 3.64
N GLN A 331 -5.77 -8.22 3.77
CA GLN A 331 -7.04 -8.73 4.29
C GLN A 331 -7.61 -9.83 3.39
N VAL A 332 -7.46 -9.68 2.07
CA VAL A 332 -7.83 -10.72 1.11
C VAL A 332 -6.99 -11.99 1.31
N LYS A 333 -5.67 -11.87 1.55
CA LYS A 333 -4.84 -13.03 1.89
C LYS A 333 -5.22 -13.64 3.24
N MET A 334 -5.49 -12.84 4.26
CA MET A 334 -5.96 -13.34 5.56
C MET A 334 -7.28 -14.10 5.42
N LEU A 335 -8.21 -13.58 4.62
CA LEU A 335 -9.49 -14.24 4.33
C LEU A 335 -9.28 -15.60 3.66
N ALA A 336 -8.43 -15.64 2.63
CA ALA A 336 -8.10 -16.89 1.94
C ALA A 336 -7.45 -17.90 2.90
N ASN A 337 -6.46 -17.48 3.70
CA ASN A 337 -5.82 -18.34 4.67
C ASN A 337 -6.82 -18.91 5.69
N LYS A 338 -7.83 -18.13 6.12
CA LYS A 338 -8.86 -18.61 7.05
C LYS A 338 -9.82 -19.61 6.39
N PHE A 339 -10.14 -19.43 5.11
CA PHE A 339 -10.88 -20.44 4.36
C PHE A 339 -10.06 -21.73 4.19
N GLU A 340 -8.77 -21.61 3.86
CA GLU A 340 -7.83 -22.74 3.74
C GLU A 340 -7.66 -23.48 5.07
N SER A 341 -7.55 -22.77 6.20
CA SER A 341 -7.46 -23.39 7.53
C SER A 341 -8.74 -24.15 7.89
N ASN A 342 -9.88 -23.73 7.36
CA ASN A 342 -11.15 -24.45 7.50
C ASN A 342 -11.31 -25.61 6.51
N GLY A 343 -10.26 -25.92 5.73
CA GLY A 343 -10.22 -27.03 4.79
C GLY A 343 -10.80 -26.73 3.41
N ALA A 344 -11.03 -25.47 3.07
CA ALA A 344 -11.51 -25.07 1.75
C ALA A 344 -10.35 -24.90 0.75
N GLU A 345 -10.58 -25.29 -0.51
CA GLU A 345 -9.72 -24.94 -1.63
C GLU A 345 -10.01 -23.50 -2.07
N VAL A 346 -9.04 -22.61 -1.93
CA VAL A 346 -9.17 -21.20 -2.31
C VAL A 346 -8.42 -20.91 -3.61
N ARG A 347 -9.13 -20.34 -4.58
CA ARG A 347 -8.60 -19.93 -5.87
C ARG A 347 -8.95 -18.48 -6.15
N TYR A 348 -8.07 -17.75 -6.81
CA TYR A 348 -8.30 -16.37 -7.21
C TYR A 348 -8.61 -16.31 -8.69
N ALA A 349 -9.77 -15.75 -9.03
CA ALA A 349 -10.17 -15.53 -10.42
C ALA A 349 -9.81 -14.10 -10.83
N ILE A 350 -8.76 -13.96 -11.63
CA ILE A 350 -8.27 -12.66 -12.08
C ILE A 350 -8.87 -12.34 -13.44
N HIS A 351 -9.67 -11.29 -13.49
CA HIS A 351 -10.10 -10.73 -14.77
C HIS A 351 -8.94 -9.91 -15.38
N PRO A 352 -8.59 -10.08 -16.67
CA PRO A 352 -7.41 -9.43 -17.27
C PRO A 352 -7.41 -7.89 -17.23
N VAL A 353 -8.61 -7.31 -17.13
CA VAL A 353 -8.84 -5.85 -17.10
C VAL A 353 -9.25 -5.34 -15.70
N ALA A 354 -9.17 -6.19 -14.67
CA ALA A 354 -9.44 -5.77 -13.30
C ALA A 354 -8.40 -4.73 -12.82
N GLY A 355 -8.88 -3.58 -12.37
CA GLY A 355 -8.03 -2.50 -11.87
C GLY A 355 -7.78 -1.38 -12.90
N ARG A 356 -6.57 -0.81 -12.85
CA ARG A 356 -6.14 0.34 -13.70
C ARG A 356 -4.97 0.03 -14.64
N MET A 357 -4.50 -1.20 -14.69
CA MET A 357 -3.52 -1.69 -15.67
C MET A 357 -3.66 -3.21 -15.83
N PRO A 358 -3.24 -3.79 -16.96
CA PRO A 358 -3.08 -5.24 -17.04
C PRO A 358 -2.19 -5.76 -15.91
N GLY A 359 -2.61 -6.86 -15.29
CA GLY A 359 -1.86 -7.48 -14.19
C GLY A 359 -1.91 -6.72 -12.87
N HIS A 360 -2.72 -5.66 -12.73
CA HIS A 360 -2.80 -4.86 -11.50
C HIS A 360 -3.13 -5.73 -10.28
N MET A 361 -4.14 -6.59 -10.38
CA MET A 361 -4.52 -7.47 -9.27
C MET A 361 -3.44 -8.51 -8.97
N ASN A 362 -2.79 -9.09 -9.98
CA ASN A 362 -1.71 -10.07 -9.79
C ASN A 362 -0.57 -9.46 -8.97
N VAL A 363 -0.21 -8.21 -9.27
CA VAL A 363 0.87 -7.51 -8.57
C VAL A 363 0.51 -7.22 -7.11
N LEU A 364 -0.71 -6.75 -6.83
CA LEU A 364 -1.14 -6.47 -5.45
C LEU A 364 -1.30 -7.75 -4.63
N LEU A 365 -1.78 -8.84 -5.23
CA LEU A 365 -1.87 -10.12 -4.56
C LEU A 365 -0.49 -10.75 -4.33
N ALA A 366 0.44 -10.58 -5.27
CA ALA A 366 1.84 -10.97 -5.07
C ALA A 366 2.51 -10.14 -3.96
N GLU A 367 2.21 -8.84 -3.85
CA GLU A 367 2.64 -7.99 -2.73
C GLU A 367 2.09 -8.49 -1.38
N ALA A 368 0.91 -9.10 -1.38
CA ALA A 368 0.32 -9.76 -0.21
C ALA A 368 0.75 -11.22 -0.03
N ASP A 369 1.80 -11.69 -0.73
CA ASP A 369 2.31 -13.06 -0.70
C ASP A 369 1.27 -14.15 -1.07
N VAL A 370 0.39 -13.86 -2.02
CA VAL A 370 -0.48 -14.88 -2.63
C VAL A 370 0.34 -15.68 -3.65
N SER A 371 0.28 -17.01 -3.57
CA SER A 371 0.98 -17.87 -4.52
C SER A 371 0.38 -17.73 -5.92
N TYR A 372 1.26 -17.60 -6.94
CA TYR A 372 0.85 -17.54 -8.34
C TYR A 372 0.07 -18.79 -8.80
N GLU A 373 0.26 -19.94 -8.15
CA GLU A 373 -0.47 -21.16 -8.46
C GLU A 373 -1.95 -21.08 -8.09
N GLN A 374 -2.29 -20.16 -7.19
CA GLN A 374 -3.66 -19.87 -6.80
C GLN A 374 -4.29 -18.77 -7.68
N LEU A 375 -3.50 -18.09 -8.51
CA LEU A 375 -3.96 -17.02 -9.40
C LEU A 375 -4.33 -17.59 -10.76
N TYR A 376 -5.62 -17.70 -11.03
CA TYR A 376 -6.13 -18.19 -12.30
C TYR A 376 -6.60 -17.04 -13.17
N GLU A 377 -6.17 -17.08 -14.43
CA GLU A 377 -6.73 -16.21 -15.47
C GLU A 377 -8.16 -16.63 -15.79
N MET A 378 -8.99 -15.67 -16.20
CA MET A 378 -10.42 -15.85 -16.51
C MET A 378 -10.71 -17.08 -17.40
N ASP A 379 -9.96 -17.29 -18.48
CA ASP A 379 -10.20 -18.42 -19.40
C ASP A 379 -9.96 -19.79 -18.75
N ALA A 380 -9.12 -19.86 -17.71
CA ALA A 380 -8.79 -21.10 -17.02
C ALA A 380 -9.79 -21.44 -15.91
N ILE A 381 -10.47 -20.44 -15.32
CA ILE A 381 -11.34 -20.61 -14.14
C ILE A 381 -12.83 -20.44 -14.44
N ASN A 382 -13.20 -19.91 -15.61
CA ASN A 382 -14.60 -19.56 -15.90
C ASN A 382 -15.56 -20.75 -15.87
N ASP A 383 -15.09 -21.95 -16.20
CA ASP A 383 -15.89 -23.17 -16.17
C ASP A 383 -16.13 -23.72 -14.75
N ASP A 384 -15.36 -23.24 -13.75
CA ASP A 384 -15.37 -23.75 -12.39
C ASP A 384 -16.38 -23.04 -11.48
N PHE A 385 -16.84 -21.83 -11.84
CA PHE A 385 -17.80 -21.06 -11.05
C PHE A 385 -19.10 -21.82 -10.76
N LYS A 386 -19.57 -22.64 -11.72
CA LYS A 386 -20.77 -23.47 -11.55
C LYS A 386 -20.63 -24.57 -10.49
N ASN A 387 -19.39 -25.00 -10.23
CA ASN A 387 -19.05 -26.09 -9.30
C ASN A 387 -18.44 -25.55 -7.98
N THR A 388 -18.48 -24.24 -7.78
CA THR A 388 -17.89 -23.56 -6.61
C THR A 388 -18.98 -23.27 -5.57
N ASP A 389 -18.69 -23.53 -4.30
CA ASP A 389 -19.65 -23.37 -3.21
C ASP A 389 -19.91 -21.90 -2.87
N LEU A 390 -18.85 -21.08 -2.91
CA LEU A 390 -18.88 -19.66 -2.56
C LEU A 390 -17.95 -18.82 -3.45
N VAL A 391 -18.47 -17.70 -3.97
CA VAL A 391 -17.65 -16.66 -4.58
C VAL A 391 -17.62 -15.42 -3.69
N VAL A 392 -16.42 -14.87 -3.44
CA VAL A 392 -16.25 -13.58 -2.74
C VAL A 392 -15.67 -12.56 -3.71
N ALA A 393 -16.49 -11.64 -4.20
CA ALA A 393 -16.09 -10.57 -5.09
C ALA A 393 -15.78 -9.30 -4.29
N ILE A 394 -14.58 -8.74 -4.48
CA ILE A 394 -14.04 -7.68 -3.61
C ILE A 394 -13.72 -6.46 -4.45
N GLY A 395 -14.57 -5.43 -4.38
CA GLY A 395 -14.37 -4.20 -5.14
C GLY A 395 -14.46 -4.39 -6.66
N ALA A 396 -15.21 -5.40 -7.11
CA ALA A 396 -15.38 -5.76 -8.52
C ALA A 396 -16.82 -5.45 -8.97
N ASN A 397 -16.98 -4.81 -10.13
CA ASN A 397 -18.29 -4.46 -10.68
C ASN A 397 -18.38 -4.86 -12.17
N ASP A 398 -17.79 -4.08 -13.08
CA ASP A 398 -17.93 -4.34 -14.53
C ASP A 398 -17.41 -5.72 -14.96
N VAL A 399 -16.33 -6.20 -14.35
CA VAL A 399 -15.67 -7.48 -14.69
C VAL A 399 -16.47 -8.74 -14.35
N LEU A 400 -17.55 -8.58 -13.59
CA LEU A 400 -18.47 -9.65 -13.21
C LEU A 400 -19.91 -9.35 -13.66
N ASN A 401 -20.13 -8.30 -14.46
CA ASN A 401 -21.45 -7.82 -14.85
C ASN A 401 -22.04 -8.68 -15.99
N PRO A 402 -23.12 -9.46 -15.75
CA PRO A 402 -23.70 -10.34 -16.77
C PRO A 402 -24.29 -9.59 -17.97
N ALA A 403 -24.59 -8.29 -17.83
CA ALA A 403 -25.08 -7.46 -18.93
C ALA A 403 -24.09 -7.44 -20.12
N ALA A 404 -22.82 -7.75 -19.89
CA ALA A 404 -21.85 -7.94 -20.96
C ALA A 404 -22.19 -9.10 -21.93
N ARG A 405 -22.94 -10.12 -21.49
CA ARG A 405 -23.40 -11.23 -22.36
C ARG A 405 -24.78 -10.99 -22.95
N ASP A 406 -25.67 -10.39 -22.17
CA ASP A 406 -27.11 -10.42 -22.47
C ASP A 406 -27.68 -9.08 -22.99
N ALA A 407 -27.04 -7.95 -22.68
CA ALA A 407 -27.60 -6.62 -22.94
C ALA A 407 -26.98 -5.94 -24.17
N GLU A 408 -27.53 -6.25 -25.35
CA GLU A 408 -27.15 -5.63 -26.62
C GLU A 408 -27.26 -4.09 -26.56
N GLY A 409 -26.26 -3.40 -27.13
CA GLY A 409 -26.21 -1.93 -27.18
C GLY A 409 -25.62 -1.26 -25.93
N THR A 410 -25.28 -2.02 -24.88
CA THR A 410 -24.53 -1.48 -23.74
C THR A 410 -23.02 -1.33 -24.06
N PRO A 411 -22.30 -0.40 -23.42
CA PRO A 411 -20.85 -0.20 -23.63
C PRO A 411 -19.95 -1.39 -23.27
N ILE A 412 -20.51 -2.40 -22.59
CA ILE A 412 -19.82 -3.62 -22.15
C ILE A 412 -20.33 -4.88 -22.86
N TYR A 413 -21.35 -4.77 -23.73
CA TYR A 413 -21.85 -5.92 -24.49
C TYR A 413 -20.73 -6.55 -25.32
N GLY A 414 -20.53 -7.87 -25.21
CA GLY A 414 -19.45 -8.63 -25.82
C GLY A 414 -18.13 -8.65 -25.03
N MET A 415 -18.03 -7.93 -23.91
CA MET A 415 -16.89 -8.03 -22.99
C MET A 415 -16.88 -9.41 -22.34
N PRO A 416 -15.77 -10.17 -22.41
CA PRO A 416 -15.60 -11.34 -21.58
C PRO A 416 -15.73 -10.92 -20.11
N VAL A 417 -16.50 -11.66 -19.32
CA VAL A 417 -16.67 -11.40 -17.88
C VAL A 417 -16.46 -12.69 -17.10
N LEU A 418 -16.13 -12.57 -15.82
CA LEU A 418 -16.10 -13.71 -14.92
C LEU A 418 -17.52 -14.23 -14.70
N ASN A 419 -17.71 -15.54 -14.83
CA ASN A 419 -19.00 -16.23 -14.70
C ASN A 419 -19.49 -16.33 -13.23
N VAL A 420 -19.32 -15.28 -12.44
CA VAL A 420 -19.70 -15.22 -11.01
C VAL A 420 -21.19 -15.49 -10.83
N ASP A 421 -22.00 -15.06 -11.80
CA ASP A 421 -23.44 -15.31 -11.85
C ASP A 421 -23.82 -16.79 -12.02
N GLN A 422 -22.88 -17.69 -12.31
CA GLN A 422 -23.16 -19.13 -12.35
C GLN A 422 -23.01 -19.81 -10.99
N CYS A 423 -22.37 -19.15 -10.01
CA CYS A 423 -22.25 -19.68 -8.65
C CYS A 423 -23.58 -19.51 -7.89
N ALA A 424 -23.87 -20.47 -7.01
CA ALA A 424 -25.07 -20.49 -6.17
C ALA A 424 -25.01 -19.43 -5.05
N ASN A 425 -23.85 -19.25 -4.42
CA ASN A 425 -23.67 -18.30 -3.32
C ASN A 425 -22.57 -17.29 -3.66
N VAL A 426 -22.91 -16.02 -3.67
CA VAL A 426 -21.97 -14.94 -4.00
C VAL A 426 -22.02 -13.87 -2.92
N ILE A 427 -20.87 -13.43 -2.43
CA ILE A 427 -20.73 -12.28 -1.55
C ILE A 427 -20.01 -11.19 -2.33
N ILE A 428 -20.60 -9.99 -2.38
CA ILE A 428 -20.01 -8.85 -3.09
C ILE A 428 -19.72 -7.74 -2.08
N CYS A 429 -18.44 -7.42 -1.90
CA CYS A 429 -17.93 -6.36 -1.04
C CYS A 429 -17.64 -5.11 -1.89
N ASN A 430 -18.65 -4.25 -2.09
CA ASN A 430 -18.54 -3.03 -2.88
C ASN A 430 -19.00 -1.81 -2.06
N TYR A 431 -18.45 -0.64 -2.36
CA TYR A 431 -18.76 0.58 -1.60
C TYR A 431 -20.25 0.97 -1.66
N ASP A 432 -20.84 0.90 -2.85
CA ASP A 432 -22.23 1.24 -3.11
C ASP A 432 -22.81 0.34 -4.23
N LEU A 433 -24.06 0.62 -4.60
CA LEU A 433 -24.76 -0.03 -5.72
C LEU A 433 -24.58 0.70 -7.05
N GLN A 434 -23.75 1.75 -7.10
CA GLN A 434 -23.62 2.55 -8.30
C GLN A 434 -22.93 1.75 -9.41
N PRO A 435 -23.24 2.06 -10.68
CA PRO A 435 -22.52 1.49 -11.81
C PRO A 435 -21.00 1.66 -11.68
N GLY A 436 -20.27 0.69 -12.22
CA GLY A 436 -18.82 0.72 -12.28
C GLY A 436 -18.31 1.78 -13.25
N TYR A 437 -17.14 1.53 -13.83
CA TYR A 437 -16.57 2.43 -14.81
C TYR A 437 -17.44 2.55 -16.07
N SER A 438 -18.09 1.47 -16.46
CA SER A 438 -18.92 1.41 -17.67
C SER A 438 -20.15 2.32 -17.64
N GLY A 439 -20.60 2.71 -16.45
CA GLY A 439 -21.89 3.39 -16.26
C GLY A 439 -23.11 2.49 -16.48
N VAL A 440 -22.93 1.17 -16.62
CA VAL A 440 -24.00 0.19 -16.79
C VAL A 440 -24.34 -0.42 -15.43
N GLU A 441 -25.64 -0.47 -15.10
CA GLU A 441 -26.11 -1.16 -13.90
C GLU A 441 -25.75 -2.66 -13.95
N ASN A 442 -25.58 -3.27 -12.77
CA ASN A 442 -25.16 -4.66 -12.67
C ASN A 442 -26.35 -5.56 -12.27
N PRO A 443 -26.90 -6.37 -13.20
CA PRO A 443 -28.02 -7.26 -12.89
C PRO A 443 -27.69 -8.28 -11.80
N LEU A 444 -26.41 -8.63 -11.60
CA LEU A 444 -25.99 -9.61 -10.59
C LEU A 444 -26.43 -9.20 -9.18
N TYR A 445 -26.49 -7.90 -8.86
CA TYR A 445 -26.85 -7.42 -7.53
C TYR A 445 -28.27 -7.78 -7.11
N LYS A 446 -29.14 -8.12 -8.09
CA LYS A 446 -30.55 -8.49 -7.86
C LYS A 446 -30.77 -10.01 -7.93
N LYS A 447 -29.74 -10.79 -8.21
CA LYS A 447 -29.85 -12.26 -8.33
C LYS A 447 -30.02 -12.89 -6.95
N GLU A 448 -30.88 -13.90 -6.86
CA GLU A 448 -30.97 -14.74 -5.66
C GLU A 448 -29.63 -15.44 -5.35
N GLY A 449 -29.30 -15.60 -4.07
CA GLY A 449 -28.01 -16.15 -3.62
C GLY A 449 -26.86 -15.14 -3.55
N VAL A 450 -27.10 -13.87 -3.93
CA VAL A 450 -26.12 -12.79 -3.81
C VAL A 450 -26.33 -12.01 -2.51
N THR A 451 -25.28 -11.93 -1.70
CA THR A 451 -25.23 -11.11 -0.49
C THR A 451 -24.36 -9.89 -0.73
N MET A 452 -24.94 -8.70 -0.59
CA MET A 452 -24.20 -7.43 -0.71
C MET A 452 -23.65 -6.99 0.64
N MET A 453 -22.35 -6.67 0.69
CA MET A 453 -21.70 -6.01 1.82
C MET A 453 -21.26 -4.62 1.36
N LEU A 454 -22.06 -3.62 1.73
CA LEU A 454 -21.83 -2.23 1.34
C LEU A 454 -20.85 -1.53 2.29
N GLY A 455 -20.02 -0.63 1.74
CA GLY A 455 -19.01 0.14 2.47
C GLY A 455 -17.59 -0.16 2.03
N ASP A 456 -16.60 0.32 2.80
CA ASP A 456 -15.20 0.07 2.47
C ASP A 456 -14.90 -1.44 2.38
N ALA A 457 -14.09 -1.84 1.40
CA ALA A 457 -13.79 -3.25 1.16
C ALA A 457 -13.04 -3.86 2.35
N LYS A 458 -12.18 -3.09 3.03
CA LYS A 458 -11.44 -3.53 4.21
C LYS A 458 -12.38 -3.84 5.38
N ASP A 459 -13.40 -3.00 5.60
CA ASP A 459 -14.41 -3.20 6.64
C ASP A 459 -15.27 -4.43 6.36
N SER A 460 -15.67 -4.59 5.09
CA SER A 460 -16.45 -5.76 4.65
C SER A 460 -15.68 -7.06 4.84
N LEU A 461 -14.37 -7.06 4.52
CA LEU A 461 -13.50 -8.20 4.74
C LEU A 461 -13.26 -8.49 6.23
N ALA A 462 -13.13 -7.46 7.07
CA ALA A 462 -13.03 -7.63 8.51
C ALA A 462 -14.26 -8.33 9.09
N LYS A 463 -15.46 -7.94 8.66
CA LYS A 463 -16.72 -8.59 9.05
C LYS A 463 -16.77 -10.06 8.59
N LEU A 464 -16.32 -10.36 7.37
CA LEU A 464 -16.26 -11.75 6.88
C LEU A 464 -15.27 -12.60 7.68
N LEU A 465 -14.10 -12.05 8.01
CA LEU A 465 -13.11 -12.71 8.85
C LEU A 465 -13.66 -13.01 10.25
N GLU A 466 -14.41 -12.08 10.84
CA GLU A 466 -15.08 -12.27 12.13
C GLU A 466 -16.13 -13.39 12.03
N GLN A 467 -16.98 -13.39 11.00
CA GLN A 467 -17.99 -14.43 10.77
C GLN A 467 -17.38 -15.83 10.61
N LEU A 468 -16.23 -15.94 9.93
CA LEU A 468 -15.49 -17.20 9.78
C LEU A 468 -14.86 -17.68 11.10
N SER A 469 -14.55 -16.75 12.01
CA SER A 469 -13.91 -17.04 13.29
C SER A 469 -14.91 -17.34 14.41
N ALA A 470 -16.17 -16.94 14.26
CA ALA A 470 -17.21 -16.98 15.31
C ALA A 470 -17.68 -18.38 15.77
N SER A 471 -16.97 -19.46 15.49
CA SER A 471 -17.26 -20.79 16.07
C SER A 471 -16.07 -21.55 16.64
N GLU A 472 -14.88 -20.95 16.73
CA GLU A 472 -13.85 -21.41 17.68
C GLU A 472 -14.14 -20.86 19.09
N LYS A 473 -15.40 -20.93 19.52
CA LYS A 473 -15.69 -21.14 20.94
C LYS A 473 -15.61 -22.65 21.17
N VAL A 474 -14.37 -23.16 21.19
CA VAL A 474 -14.08 -24.41 21.88
C VAL A 474 -14.66 -24.26 23.29
N ALA A 475 -15.41 -25.28 23.71
CA ALA A 475 -16.04 -25.35 25.00
C ALA A 475 -15.11 -24.82 26.09
N THR A 476 -15.59 -23.81 26.82
CA THR A 476 -15.18 -23.44 28.19
C THR A 476 -13.89 -24.12 28.65
N SER A 477 -12.75 -23.48 28.42
CA SER A 477 -11.70 -23.58 29.43
C SER A 477 -12.29 -22.90 30.65
N THR A 478 -12.53 -23.71 31.69
CA THR A 478 -12.58 -23.30 33.09
C THR A 478 -11.90 -21.94 33.28
N GLU A 479 -12.55 -20.99 33.95
CA GLU A 479 -11.84 -19.87 34.58
C GLU A 479 -10.77 -20.49 35.48
N ILE A 480 -9.55 -20.60 34.95
CA ILE A 480 -8.39 -20.90 35.74
C ILE A 480 -7.83 -19.53 36.09
N ASP A 481 -7.90 -19.20 37.37
CA ASP A 481 -7.29 -18.01 37.95
C ASP A 481 -5.76 -18.17 37.90
N PHE A 482 -5.12 -17.60 36.88
CA PHE A 482 -3.66 -17.62 36.70
C PHE A 482 -2.96 -16.49 37.46
N GLY A 483 -3.72 -15.66 38.16
CA GLY A 483 -3.19 -14.44 38.78
C GLY A 483 -2.07 -14.75 39.76
N GLU A 484 -2.18 -15.80 40.57
CA GLU A 484 -1.16 -16.14 41.57
C GLU A 484 0.15 -16.65 40.93
N GLN A 485 0.07 -17.41 39.84
CA GLN A 485 1.22 -17.93 39.10
C GLN A 485 1.95 -16.82 38.32
N LEU A 486 1.21 -15.90 37.71
CA LEU A 486 1.76 -14.73 37.04
C LEU A 486 2.42 -13.76 38.03
N ARG A 487 1.83 -13.56 39.20
CA ARG A 487 2.34 -12.62 40.23
C ARG A 487 3.51 -13.15 41.06
N SER A 488 3.68 -14.48 41.16
CA SER A 488 4.73 -15.09 41.98
C SER A 488 6.01 -15.43 41.20
N ALA A 489 5.99 -15.37 39.87
CA ALA A 489 7.15 -15.65 39.02
C ALA A 489 8.27 -14.62 39.24
N LYS A 490 9.49 -15.08 39.52
CA LYS A 490 10.68 -14.23 39.72
C LYS A 490 11.64 -14.27 38.55
N SER A 491 11.65 -15.36 37.78
CA SER A 491 12.38 -15.46 36.51
C SER A 491 11.42 -15.81 35.39
N VAL A 492 11.31 -14.93 34.40
CA VAL A 492 10.39 -15.07 33.26
C VAL A 492 11.17 -15.04 31.96
N ILE A 493 10.93 -16.02 31.09
CA ILE A 493 11.44 -16.01 29.72
C ILE A 493 10.29 -15.79 28.75
N ILE A 494 10.41 -14.78 27.89
CA ILE A 494 9.46 -14.50 26.82
C ILE A 494 10.01 -15.03 25.50
N VAL A 495 9.23 -15.84 24.80
CA VAL A 495 9.58 -16.42 23.50
C VAL A 495 8.70 -15.79 22.41
N PRO A 496 9.18 -14.74 21.71
CA PRO A 496 8.46 -14.13 20.61
C PRO A 496 8.49 -15.03 19.36
N GLY A 497 7.38 -15.08 18.65
CA GLY A 497 7.21 -15.86 17.42
C GLY A 497 6.50 -15.10 16.32
N TYR A 498 6.26 -15.78 15.21
CA TYR A 498 5.64 -15.16 14.04
C TYR A 498 4.19 -14.69 14.30
N GLY A 499 3.45 -15.34 15.19
CA GLY A 499 2.11 -14.89 15.59
C GLY A 499 2.11 -13.52 16.29
N MET A 500 3.17 -13.17 17.03
CA MET A 500 3.36 -11.81 17.57
C MET A 500 3.46 -10.78 16.44
N ALA A 501 4.23 -11.10 15.39
CA ALA A 501 4.42 -10.22 14.23
C ALA A 501 3.14 -10.06 13.40
N LEU A 502 2.37 -11.14 13.23
CA LEU A 502 1.06 -11.10 12.56
C LEU A 502 0.08 -10.19 13.30
N ALA A 503 0.03 -10.30 14.62
CA ALA A 503 -0.86 -9.50 15.47
C ALA A 503 -0.36 -8.06 15.72
N GLN A 504 0.86 -7.72 15.25
CA GLN A 504 1.53 -6.44 15.54
C GLN A 504 1.57 -6.17 17.06
N ALA A 505 1.90 -7.21 17.84
CA ALA A 505 1.78 -7.21 19.28
C ALA A 505 3.09 -6.89 20.03
N GLN A 506 4.15 -6.45 19.33
CA GLN A 506 5.47 -6.19 19.91
C GLN A 506 5.45 -5.19 21.09
N HIS A 507 4.58 -4.18 21.03
CA HIS A 507 4.41 -3.23 22.14
C HIS A 507 3.71 -3.88 23.34
N GLN A 508 2.72 -4.76 23.13
CA GLN A 508 2.09 -5.54 24.20
C GLN A 508 3.07 -6.48 24.87
N VAL A 509 3.99 -7.06 24.10
CA VAL A 509 5.06 -7.89 24.63
C VAL A 509 5.97 -7.07 25.55
N LYS A 510 6.37 -5.87 25.14
CA LYS A 510 7.14 -4.95 25.99
C LYS A 510 6.35 -4.57 27.25
N MET A 511 5.09 -4.18 27.12
CA MET A 511 4.23 -3.86 28.28
C MET A 511 4.12 -5.02 29.27
N LEU A 512 4.01 -6.26 28.77
CA LEU A 512 3.97 -7.44 29.62
C LEU A 512 5.29 -7.63 30.37
N ALA A 513 6.43 -7.48 29.69
CA ALA A 513 7.74 -7.56 30.30
C ALA A 513 7.95 -6.48 31.37
N ASP A 514 7.61 -5.22 31.05
CA ASP A 514 7.73 -4.10 31.98
C ASP A 514 6.89 -4.33 33.25
N LYS A 515 5.72 -4.96 33.09
CA LYS A 515 4.86 -5.30 34.24
C LYS A 515 5.41 -6.43 35.10
N PHE A 516 6.03 -7.45 34.48
CA PHE A 516 6.76 -8.46 35.23
C PHE A 516 7.94 -7.85 35.99
N GLU A 517 8.70 -6.95 35.35
CA GLU A 517 9.82 -6.24 35.97
C GLU A 517 9.37 -5.32 37.11
N SER A 518 8.25 -4.60 36.95
CA SER A 518 7.69 -3.78 38.02
C SER A 518 7.25 -4.60 39.23
N ASN A 519 6.86 -5.86 39.01
CA ASN A 519 6.52 -6.82 40.06
C ASN A 519 7.77 -7.52 40.65
N GLY A 520 8.98 -7.13 40.22
CA GLY A 520 10.25 -7.63 40.74
C GLY A 520 10.76 -8.92 40.10
N ALA A 521 10.23 -9.29 38.93
CA ALA A 521 10.73 -10.43 38.16
C ALA A 521 11.86 -10.03 37.20
N GLU A 522 12.82 -10.92 36.99
CA GLU A 522 13.83 -10.80 35.93
C GLU A 522 13.23 -11.34 34.62
N VAL A 523 13.13 -10.48 33.59
CA VAL A 523 12.59 -10.84 32.28
C VAL A 523 13.69 -10.94 31.23
N ARG A 524 13.70 -12.05 30.49
CA ARG A 524 14.64 -12.28 29.37
C ARG A 524 13.88 -12.74 28.14
N TYR A 525 14.35 -12.33 26.96
CA TYR A 525 13.76 -12.72 25.68
C TYR A 525 14.60 -13.81 25.04
N ALA A 526 13.98 -14.95 24.75
CA ALA A 526 14.61 -16.06 24.05
C ALA A 526 14.30 -15.99 22.56
N ILE A 527 15.28 -15.60 21.76
CA ILE A 527 15.13 -15.41 20.32
C ILE A 527 15.64 -16.62 19.57
N HIS A 528 14.77 -17.22 18.76
CA HIS A 528 15.17 -18.24 17.81
C HIS A 528 15.62 -17.57 16.49
N PRO A 529 16.76 -17.94 15.89
CA PRO A 529 17.30 -17.27 14.70
C PRO A 529 16.40 -17.37 13.46
N VAL A 530 15.48 -18.35 13.43
CA VAL A 530 14.46 -18.50 12.38
C VAL A 530 13.04 -18.22 12.87
N ALA A 531 12.86 -17.56 14.02
CA ALA A 531 11.55 -17.04 14.40
C ALA A 531 11.14 -15.88 13.48
N GLY A 532 10.06 -16.07 12.72
CA GLY A 532 9.54 -15.09 11.77
C GLY A 532 9.77 -15.49 10.31
N ARG A 533 9.70 -14.52 9.38
CA ARG A 533 9.87 -14.75 7.93
C ARG A 533 11.28 -14.51 7.41
N MET A 534 12.15 -13.93 8.23
CA MET A 534 13.57 -13.69 7.92
C MET A 534 14.40 -13.77 9.20
N PRO A 535 15.69 -14.15 9.11
CA PRO A 535 16.58 -14.10 10.27
C PRO A 535 16.64 -12.69 10.89
N GLY A 536 16.60 -12.62 12.22
CA GLY A 536 16.60 -11.35 12.97
C GLY A 536 15.26 -10.61 12.99
N HIS A 537 14.18 -11.17 12.42
CA HIS A 537 12.87 -10.51 12.37
C HIS A 537 12.33 -10.14 13.76
N MET A 538 12.48 -11.02 14.76
CA MET A 538 12.03 -10.72 16.13
C MET A 538 12.88 -9.61 16.77
N ASN A 539 14.19 -9.57 16.52
CA ASN A 539 15.08 -8.53 17.05
C ASN A 539 14.65 -7.15 16.54
N VAL A 540 14.26 -7.03 15.27
CA VAL A 540 13.77 -5.77 14.70
C VAL A 540 12.46 -5.32 15.35
N LEU A 541 11.50 -6.24 15.53
CA LEU A 541 10.20 -5.90 16.12
C LEU A 541 10.31 -5.54 17.60
N LEU A 542 11.16 -6.25 18.35
CA LEU A 542 11.41 -5.92 19.75
C LEU A 542 12.21 -4.62 19.90
N ALA A 543 13.15 -4.33 18.97
CA ALA A 543 13.82 -3.04 18.93
C ALA A 543 12.85 -1.89 18.58
N GLU A 544 11.86 -2.11 17.71
CA GLU A 544 10.80 -1.14 17.45
C GLU A 544 9.93 -0.87 18.70
N ALA A 545 9.81 -1.86 19.59
CA ALA A 545 9.12 -1.74 20.86
C ALA A 545 10.05 -1.31 22.03
N ASP A 546 11.23 -0.76 21.73
CA ASP A 546 12.20 -0.26 22.73
C ASP A 546 12.65 -1.32 23.76
N VAL A 547 12.73 -2.60 23.36
CA VAL A 547 13.34 -3.65 24.18
C VAL A 547 14.87 -3.52 24.10
N SER A 548 15.53 -3.53 25.26
CA SER A 548 17.00 -3.44 25.32
C SER A 548 17.65 -4.69 24.72
N TYR A 549 18.70 -4.49 23.90
CA TYR A 549 19.50 -5.58 23.35
C TYR A 549 20.12 -6.49 24.42
N GLU A 550 20.38 -5.98 25.62
CA GLU A 550 20.92 -6.78 26.74
C GLU A 550 19.92 -7.81 27.28
N GLN A 551 18.64 -7.64 26.98
CA GLN A 551 17.57 -8.55 27.37
C GLN A 551 17.29 -9.59 26.27
N LEU A 552 17.85 -9.44 25.08
CA LEU A 552 17.68 -10.34 23.94
C LEU A 552 18.78 -11.41 23.95
N TYR A 553 18.39 -12.66 24.20
CA TYR A 553 19.29 -13.79 24.20
C TYR A 553 19.01 -14.69 23.00
N GLU A 554 20.04 -14.95 22.21
CA GLU A 554 20.00 -15.96 21.17
C GLU A 554 19.87 -17.36 21.77
N MET A 555 19.26 -18.27 21.02
CA MET A 555 18.95 -19.64 21.43
C MET A 555 20.11 -20.37 22.14
N ASP A 556 21.34 -20.32 21.60
CA ASP A 556 22.50 -21.01 22.18
C ASP A 556 22.89 -20.50 23.58
N ALA A 557 22.59 -19.22 23.87
CA ALA A 557 22.91 -18.60 25.16
C ALA A 557 21.86 -18.90 26.23
N ILE A 558 20.58 -19.03 25.86
CA ILE A 558 19.45 -19.15 26.79
C ILE A 558 18.91 -20.57 26.96
N ASN A 559 19.24 -21.51 26.05
CA ASN A 559 18.62 -22.84 26.05
C ASN A 559 18.85 -23.68 27.31
N ASN A 560 19.92 -23.41 28.07
CA ASN A 560 20.20 -24.10 29.33
C ASN A 560 19.41 -23.54 30.52
N ASP A 561 18.78 -22.38 30.35
CA ASP A 561 18.15 -21.63 31.45
C ASP A 561 16.68 -21.98 31.62
N PHE A 562 16.00 -22.46 30.57
CA PHE A 562 14.57 -22.84 30.60
C PHE A 562 14.21 -23.79 31.76
N LYS A 563 15.11 -24.71 32.13
CA LYS A 563 14.92 -25.66 33.24
C LYS A 563 14.88 -25.01 34.63
N ASN A 564 15.43 -23.79 34.76
CA ASN A 564 15.56 -23.05 36.02
C ASN A 564 14.65 -21.80 36.03
N THR A 565 13.81 -21.62 35.01
CA THR A 565 12.91 -20.47 34.87
C THR A 565 11.55 -20.79 35.46
N ASP A 566 10.98 -19.86 36.22
CA ASP A 566 9.70 -20.05 36.92
C ASP A 566 8.51 -20.07 35.96
N LEU A 567 8.57 -19.27 34.89
CA LEU A 567 7.52 -19.13 33.89
C LEU A 567 8.08 -18.81 32.49
N VAL A 568 7.58 -19.50 31.47
CA VAL A 568 7.82 -19.14 30.06
C VAL A 568 6.54 -18.65 29.41
N VAL A 569 6.58 -17.49 28.75
CA VAL A 569 5.46 -16.95 27.96
C VAL A 569 5.83 -17.00 26.48
N VAL A 570 5.15 -17.87 25.75
CA VAL A 570 5.33 -18.07 24.31
C VAL A 570 4.28 -17.25 23.56
N ILE A 571 4.72 -16.48 22.57
CA ILE A 571 3.87 -15.53 21.85
C ILE A 571 3.93 -15.83 20.35
N GLY A 572 3.01 -16.65 19.86
CA GLY A 572 2.90 -16.93 18.42
C GLY A 572 4.04 -17.77 17.86
N ALA A 573 4.65 -18.65 18.65
CA ALA A 573 5.72 -19.56 18.23
C ALA A 573 5.27 -21.03 18.30
N ASN A 574 5.57 -21.80 17.25
CA ASN A 574 5.22 -23.22 17.16
C ASN A 574 6.45 -24.08 16.82
N ASP A 575 6.90 -24.07 15.55
CA ASP A 575 7.97 -24.98 15.11
C ASP A 575 9.31 -24.75 15.83
N VAL A 576 9.64 -23.49 16.13
CA VAL A 576 10.91 -23.09 16.78
C VAL A 576 11.09 -23.58 18.21
N LEU A 577 10.05 -24.17 18.80
CA LEU A 577 10.04 -24.71 20.15
C LEU A 577 9.46 -26.14 20.19
N ASN A 578 9.25 -26.76 19.02
CA ASN A 578 8.59 -28.06 18.89
C ASN A 578 9.57 -29.19 19.27
N PRO A 579 9.35 -29.95 20.36
CA PRO A 579 10.25 -31.02 20.78
C PRO A 579 10.39 -32.15 19.77
N ALA A 580 9.43 -32.31 18.85
CA ALA A 580 9.50 -33.30 17.78
C ALA A 580 10.75 -33.12 16.89
N ALA A 581 11.34 -31.92 16.85
CA ALA A 581 12.61 -31.67 16.19
C ALA A 581 13.78 -32.51 16.75
N ARG A 582 13.72 -32.92 18.04
CA ARG A 582 14.74 -33.76 18.68
C ARG A 582 14.37 -35.24 18.67
N ASP A 583 13.07 -35.54 18.77
CA ASP A 583 12.60 -36.89 19.12
C ASP A 583 11.93 -37.65 17.95
N ALA A 584 11.46 -36.96 16.90
CA ALA A 584 10.66 -37.57 15.84
C ALA A 584 11.45 -37.72 14.52
N GLU A 585 12.17 -38.84 14.38
CA GLU A 585 12.91 -39.21 13.17
C GLU A 585 12.00 -39.23 11.93
N GLY A 586 12.45 -38.62 10.83
CA GLY A 586 11.74 -38.59 9.55
C GLY A 586 10.75 -37.43 9.37
N THR A 587 10.61 -36.54 10.36
CA THR A 587 9.84 -35.30 10.22
C THR A 587 10.67 -34.19 9.57
N PRO A 588 10.06 -33.19 8.87
CA PRO A 588 10.79 -32.07 8.24
C PRO A 588 11.63 -31.22 9.21
N ILE A 589 11.32 -31.25 10.51
CA ILE A 589 12.03 -30.51 11.56
C ILE A 589 13.02 -31.37 12.34
N TYR A 590 13.15 -32.66 12.03
CA TYR A 590 14.10 -33.53 12.73
C TYR A 590 15.54 -33.04 12.54
N GLY A 591 16.24 -32.78 13.65
CA GLY A 591 17.58 -32.19 13.66
C GLY A 591 17.61 -30.66 13.59
N MET A 592 16.46 -29.99 13.51
CA MET A 592 16.37 -28.53 13.63
C MET A 592 16.67 -28.13 15.08
N PRO A 593 17.58 -27.16 15.32
CA PRO A 593 17.71 -26.56 16.63
C PRO A 593 16.37 -25.93 17.04
N VAL A 594 15.98 -26.08 18.31
CA VAL A 594 14.75 -25.51 18.87
C VAL A 594 15.02 -24.93 20.26
N LEU A 595 14.18 -23.99 20.68
CA LEU A 595 14.18 -23.49 22.05
C LEU A 595 13.66 -24.58 23.00
N ASN A 596 14.38 -24.84 24.08
CA ASN A 596 14.07 -25.88 25.07
C ASN A 596 12.92 -25.49 26.02
N VAL A 597 11.86 -24.87 25.50
CA VAL A 597 10.68 -24.43 26.27
C VAL A 597 10.04 -25.60 27.02
N ASP A 598 10.12 -26.79 26.44
CA ASP A 598 9.64 -28.04 27.02
C ASP A 598 10.36 -28.45 28.32
N GLN A 599 11.46 -27.82 28.69
CA GLN A 599 12.16 -28.08 29.95
C GLN A 599 11.64 -27.23 31.11
N CYS A 600 10.86 -26.17 30.86
CA CYS A 600 10.26 -25.36 31.90
C CYS A 600 9.03 -26.05 32.50
N GLU A 601 8.82 -25.92 33.81
CA GLU A 601 7.67 -26.51 34.51
C GLU A 601 6.36 -25.79 34.15
N ASN A 602 6.41 -24.46 33.96
CA ASN A 602 5.23 -23.63 33.72
C ASN A 602 5.37 -22.87 32.40
N VAL A 603 4.49 -23.14 31.44
CA VAL A 603 4.52 -22.48 30.13
C VAL A 603 3.14 -21.96 29.79
N ILE A 604 3.04 -20.69 29.41
CA ILE A 604 1.84 -20.10 28.82
C ILE A 604 2.09 -19.90 27.33
N ILE A 605 1.22 -20.46 26.48
CA ILE A 605 1.36 -20.38 25.02
C ILE A 605 0.19 -19.60 24.44
N CYS A 606 0.50 -18.40 23.95
CA CYS A 606 -0.42 -17.51 23.23
C CYS A 606 -0.31 -17.77 21.72
N ASN A 607 -0.97 -18.82 21.24
CA ASN A 607 -1.00 -19.19 19.82
C ASN A 607 -2.41 -19.11 19.27
N TYR A 608 -2.55 -18.84 17.98
CA TYR A 608 -3.86 -18.66 17.37
C TYR A 608 -4.73 -19.92 17.44
N ASP A 609 -4.12 -21.08 17.21
CA ASP A 609 -4.78 -22.39 17.24
C ASP A 609 -3.79 -23.49 17.69
N LEU A 610 -4.26 -24.74 17.69
CA LEU A 610 -3.45 -25.93 18.00
C LEU A 610 -2.84 -26.58 16.74
N GLN A 611 -3.02 -25.97 15.56
CA GLN A 611 -2.57 -26.56 14.31
C GLN A 611 -1.03 -26.58 14.23
N PRO A 612 -0.46 -27.49 13.44
CA PRO A 612 0.95 -27.49 13.14
C PRO A 612 1.44 -26.14 12.58
N GLY A 613 2.71 -25.82 12.83
CA GLY A 613 3.35 -24.66 12.21
C GLY A 613 3.61 -24.88 10.71
N TYR A 614 4.52 -24.07 10.15
CA TYR A 614 4.94 -24.19 8.76
C TYR A 614 5.48 -25.60 8.41
N SER A 615 6.03 -26.31 9.39
CA SER A 615 6.54 -27.67 9.21
C SER A 615 5.47 -28.72 8.92
N GLY A 616 4.20 -28.46 9.25
CA GLY A 616 3.13 -29.46 9.21
C GLY A 616 3.23 -30.55 10.29
N VAL A 617 4.14 -30.40 11.27
CA VAL A 617 4.34 -31.36 12.36
C VAL A 617 3.58 -30.93 13.61
N GLU A 618 2.75 -31.82 14.18
CA GLU A 618 2.10 -31.57 15.47
C GLU A 618 3.12 -31.26 16.56
N ASN A 619 2.77 -30.37 17.49
CA ASN A 619 3.66 -29.98 18.57
C ASN A 619 3.33 -30.75 19.86
N PRO A 620 4.18 -31.70 20.30
CA PRO A 620 3.94 -32.46 21.53
C PRO A 620 3.88 -31.58 22.78
N LEU A 621 4.51 -30.39 22.76
CA LEU A 621 4.51 -29.46 23.90
C LEU A 621 3.11 -29.08 24.33
N TYR A 622 2.15 -28.94 23.40
CA TYR A 622 0.78 -28.52 23.71
C TYR A 622 0.02 -29.51 24.60
N LYS A 623 0.50 -30.75 24.71
CA LYS A 623 -0.10 -31.81 25.53
C LYS A 623 0.68 -32.06 26.83
N LYS A 624 1.77 -31.31 27.08
CA LYS A 624 2.61 -31.47 28.27
C LYS A 624 1.89 -30.89 29.51
N GLU A 625 2.00 -31.59 30.63
CA GLU A 625 1.56 -31.08 31.93
C GLU A 625 2.35 -29.82 32.32
N GLY A 626 1.67 -28.81 32.87
CA GLY A 626 2.25 -27.49 33.15
C GLY A 626 2.21 -26.49 31.98
N VAL A 627 1.65 -26.89 30.82
CA VAL A 627 1.42 -25.99 29.68
C VAL A 627 -0.02 -25.50 29.66
N THR A 628 -0.18 -24.19 29.67
CA THR A 628 -1.45 -23.48 29.53
C THR A 628 -1.57 -22.89 28.14
N MET A 629 -2.61 -23.27 27.40
CA MET A 629 -2.87 -22.75 26.06
C MET A 629 -3.84 -21.56 26.13
N MET A 630 -3.45 -20.43 25.55
CA MET A 630 -4.30 -19.28 25.27
C MET A 630 -4.49 -19.19 23.76
N LEU A 631 -5.64 -19.67 23.29
CA LEU A 631 -5.98 -19.71 21.87
C LEU A 631 -6.58 -18.38 21.39
N GLY A 632 -6.22 -17.95 20.19
CA GLY A 632 -6.72 -16.74 19.55
C GLY A 632 -5.64 -15.71 19.22
N ASP A 633 -6.04 -14.49 18.90
CA ASP A 633 -5.10 -13.44 18.53
C ASP A 633 -4.09 -13.18 19.67
N ALA A 634 -2.80 -13.07 19.32
CA ALA A 634 -1.75 -12.91 20.31
C ALA A 634 -1.89 -11.59 21.09
N LYS A 635 -2.39 -10.53 20.44
CA LYS A 635 -2.62 -9.22 21.07
C LYS A 635 -3.71 -9.30 22.14
N GLU A 636 -4.80 -10.03 21.86
CA GLU A 636 -5.88 -10.26 22.82
C GLU A 636 -5.43 -11.13 24.00
N SER A 637 -4.65 -12.18 23.71
CA SER A 637 -4.10 -13.07 24.75
C SER A 637 -3.18 -12.30 25.70
N LEU A 638 -2.33 -11.43 25.16
CA LEU A 638 -1.45 -10.56 25.93
C LEU A 638 -2.24 -9.52 26.75
N ALA A 639 -3.32 -8.96 26.20
CA ALA A 639 -4.18 -8.04 26.95
C ALA A 639 -4.80 -8.70 28.19
N LYS A 640 -5.25 -9.96 28.08
CA LYS A 640 -5.76 -10.74 29.21
C LYS A 640 -4.69 -11.03 30.26
N LEU A 641 -3.47 -11.37 29.82
CA LEU A 641 -2.34 -11.58 30.74
C LEU A 641 -1.99 -10.30 31.50
N LEU A 642 -1.97 -9.16 30.81
CA LEU A 642 -1.74 -7.84 31.41
C LEU A 642 -2.82 -7.48 32.44
N GLU A 643 -4.08 -7.75 32.14
CA GLU A 643 -5.21 -7.54 33.05
C GLU A 643 -5.05 -8.37 34.34
N GLN A 644 -4.72 -9.66 34.20
CA GLN A 644 -4.52 -10.55 35.35
C GLN A 644 -3.27 -10.22 36.18
N LEU A 645 -2.21 -9.73 35.56
CA LEU A 645 -1.02 -9.21 36.27
C LEU A 645 -1.34 -7.94 37.06
N SER A 646 -2.28 -7.12 36.57
CA SER A 646 -2.61 -5.81 37.12
C SER A 646 -3.69 -5.85 38.21
N ALA A 647 -4.40 -6.98 38.36
CA ALA A 647 -5.53 -7.15 39.29
C ALA A 647 -5.21 -7.00 40.80
N SER A 648 -3.99 -6.62 41.19
CA SER A 648 -3.61 -6.32 42.57
C SER A 648 -3.05 -4.91 42.79
N GLU A 649 -2.98 -4.05 41.77
CA GLU A 649 -2.69 -2.63 41.98
C GLU A 649 -4.00 -1.84 42.18
N GLU A 650 -4.69 -2.09 43.30
CA GLU A 650 -5.36 -1.00 43.99
C GLU A 650 -4.28 -0.11 44.64
N VAL A 651 -3.54 0.63 43.82
CA VAL A 651 -2.79 1.78 44.28
C VAL A 651 -3.81 2.92 44.33
N ALA A 652 -4.34 3.14 45.54
CA ALA A 652 -5.13 4.28 45.99
C ALA A 652 -5.39 5.37 44.92
N THR A 653 -6.33 5.11 44.00
CA THR A 653 -6.91 6.16 43.19
C THR A 653 -7.74 7.03 44.13
N SER A 654 -7.30 8.27 44.26
CA SER A 654 -8.11 9.33 44.86
C SER A 654 -9.53 9.27 44.28
N THR A 655 -10.49 9.32 45.20
CA THR A 655 -11.93 9.14 45.02
C THR A 655 -12.50 9.74 43.75
N GLU A 656 -13.22 8.91 42.96
CA GLU A 656 -13.98 9.26 41.75
C GLU A 656 -15.00 10.41 41.90
N SER A 657 -15.23 10.91 43.12
CA SER A 657 -16.13 12.03 43.41
C SER A 657 -15.60 13.41 43.03
N ASP A 658 -14.27 13.59 42.85
CA ASP A 658 -13.64 14.92 42.74
C ASP A 658 -13.50 15.45 41.29
N LEU A 659 -13.46 14.56 40.28
CA LEU A 659 -13.27 14.95 38.88
C LEU A 659 -14.38 15.88 38.36
N GLY A 660 -15.62 15.67 38.81
CA GLY A 660 -16.77 16.47 38.39
C GLY A 660 -16.78 17.89 38.96
N GLU A 661 -16.16 18.10 40.13
CA GLU A 661 -16.06 19.42 40.77
C GLU A 661 -14.95 20.27 40.13
N GLN A 662 -13.89 19.64 39.60
CA GLN A 662 -12.80 20.32 38.88
C GLN A 662 -13.18 20.71 37.44
N LEU A 663 -14.01 19.92 36.76
CA LEU A 663 -14.35 20.10 35.34
C LEU A 663 -15.45 21.13 35.07
N ARG A 664 -16.49 21.19 35.91
CA ARG A 664 -17.71 21.99 35.67
C ARG A 664 -17.58 23.52 35.87
N PRO A 665 -16.73 24.06 36.76
CA PRO A 665 -16.64 25.51 36.97
C PRO A 665 -15.60 26.22 36.10
N ALA A 666 -14.78 25.50 35.31
CA ALA A 666 -13.68 26.07 34.55
C ALA A 666 -14.16 27.01 33.43
N LYS A 667 -13.66 28.25 33.39
CA LYS A 667 -13.99 29.25 32.35
C LYS A 667 -12.85 29.46 31.36
N SER A 668 -11.61 29.14 31.74
CA SER A 668 -10.44 29.14 30.86
C SER A 668 -9.77 27.78 30.92
N VAL A 669 -9.71 27.08 29.79
CA VAL A 669 -9.16 25.73 29.66
C VAL A 669 -8.05 25.71 28.62
N ILE A 670 -6.89 25.16 29.00
CA ILE A 670 -5.80 24.88 28.05
C ILE A 670 -5.69 23.36 27.85
N ILE A 671 -5.71 22.92 26.59
CA ILE A 671 -5.48 21.52 26.22
C ILE A 671 -4.07 21.38 25.68
N VAL A 672 -3.30 20.43 26.23
CA VAL A 672 -1.93 20.13 25.82
C VAL A 672 -1.91 18.75 25.13
N PRO A 673 -1.95 18.68 23.80
CA PRO A 673 -1.84 17.43 23.07
C PRO A 673 -0.39 16.93 23.06
N GLY A 674 -0.23 15.62 23.23
CA GLY A 674 1.06 14.94 23.22
C GLY A 674 1.08 13.71 22.34
N TYR A 675 2.20 12.99 22.38
CA TYR A 675 2.39 11.81 21.55
C TYR A 675 1.42 10.66 21.88
N GLY A 676 1.01 10.51 23.14
CA GLY A 676 0.00 9.52 23.53
C GLY A 676 -1.37 9.75 22.87
N MET A 677 -1.75 11.01 22.60
CA MET A 677 -2.93 11.32 21.78
C MET A 677 -2.80 10.75 20.36
N ALA A 678 -1.61 10.88 19.75
CA ALA A 678 -1.34 10.39 18.40
C ALA A 678 -1.31 8.86 18.33
N LEU A 679 -0.73 8.21 19.34
CA LEU A 679 -0.75 6.75 19.47
C LEU A 679 -2.17 6.20 19.54
N ALA A 680 -3.03 6.84 20.34
CA ALA A 680 -4.42 6.44 20.53
C ALA A 680 -5.36 6.88 19.38
N GLN A 681 -4.86 7.66 18.40
CA GLN A 681 -5.67 8.30 17.35
C GLN A 681 -6.87 9.07 17.93
N ALA A 682 -6.61 9.84 19.00
CA ALA A 682 -7.65 10.45 19.83
C ALA A 682 -7.98 11.92 19.47
N GLN A 683 -7.47 12.44 18.34
CA GLN A 683 -7.62 13.83 17.92
C GLN A 683 -9.08 14.30 17.81
N HIS A 684 -9.99 13.41 17.38
CA HIS A 684 -11.42 13.74 17.32
C HIS A 684 -12.05 13.83 18.71
N GLN A 685 -11.65 12.98 19.65
CA GLN A 685 -12.08 13.03 21.05
C GLN A 685 -11.59 14.31 21.73
N VAL A 686 -10.37 14.74 21.42
CA VAL A 686 -9.83 16.04 21.87
C VAL A 686 -10.72 17.18 21.41
N LYS A 687 -11.11 17.20 20.12
CA LYS A 687 -12.06 18.20 19.60
C LYS A 687 -13.43 18.10 20.26
N MET A 688 -13.94 16.89 20.50
CA MET A 688 -15.22 16.68 21.20
C MET A 688 -15.19 17.24 22.62
N LEU A 689 -14.10 17.00 23.37
CA LEU A 689 -13.90 17.53 24.71
C LEU A 689 -13.85 19.07 24.70
N ALA A 690 -13.09 19.66 23.78
CA ALA A 690 -13.02 21.11 23.62
C ALA A 690 -14.39 21.73 23.29
N ASN A 691 -15.12 21.15 22.33
CA ASN A 691 -16.47 21.62 21.98
C ASN A 691 -17.42 21.54 23.18
N LYS A 692 -17.25 20.54 24.05
CA LYS A 692 -18.07 20.39 25.26
C LYS A 692 -17.78 21.50 26.27
N PHE A 693 -16.51 21.82 26.52
CA PHE A 693 -16.12 22.96 27.35
C PHE A 693 -16.62 24.29 26.76
N GLU A 694 -16.45 24.51 25.45
CA GLU A 694 -16.96 25.70 24.76
C GLU A 694 -18.49 25.83 24.88
N SER A 695 -19.22 24.70 24.76
CA SER A 695 -20.68 24.68 24.91
C SER A 695 -21.14 25.03 26.33
N ASN A 696 -20.30 24.80 27.33
CA ASN A 696 -20.52 25.20 28.72
C ASN A 696 -20.04 26.64 29.01
N GLY A 697 -19.55 27.37 28.00
CA GLY A 697 -19.15 28.77 28.10
C GLY A 697 -17.69 29.01 28.50
N ALA A 698 -16.85 27.97 28.43
CA ALA A 698 -15.41 28.10 28.67
C ALA A 698 -14.65 28.51 27.39
N GLU A 699 -13.61 29.31 27.55
CA GLU A 699 -12.62 29.59 26.50
C GLU A 699 -11.60 28.46 26.45
N VAL A 700 -11.49 27.79 25.30
CA VAL A 700 -10.57 26.66 25.10
C VAL A 700 -9.44 27.05 24.14
N ARG A 701 -8.20 26.83 24.57
CA ARG A 701 -6.98 27.07 23.79
C ARG A 701 -6.10 25.82 23.78
N TYR A 702 -5.39 25.58 22.69
CA TYR A 702 -4.47 24.45 22.58
C TYR A 702 -3.04 24.94 22.70
N ALA A 703 -2.30 24.42 23.67
CA ALA A 703 -0.89 24.72 23.85
C ALA A 703 -0.05 23.66 23.16
N ILE A 704 0.59 24.03 22.05
CA ILE A 704 1.38 23.13 21.21
C ILE A 704 2.85 23.32 21.52
N HIS A 705 3.50 22.22 21.88
CA HIS A 705 4.95 22.17 21.94
C HIS A 705 5.51 21.82 20.56
N PRO A 706 6.53 22.55 20.02
CA PRO A 706 7.04 22.33 18.66
C PRO A 706 7.54 20.91 18.39
N VAL A 707 8.00 20.21 19.44
CA VAL A 707 8.49 18.82 19.37
C VAL A 707 7.57 17.82 20.06
N ALA A 708 6.29 18.16 20.29
CA ALA A 708 5.30 17.16 20.72
C ALA A 708 5.04 16.14 19.59
N GLY A 709 5.48 14.89 19.76
CA GLY A 709 5.31 13.79 18.81
C GLY A 709 6.59 13.38 18.08
N ARG A 710 6.47 12.58 17.01
CA ARG A 710 7.62 12.03 16.25
C ARG A 710 8.25 13.02 15.25
N MET A 711 7.61 14.15 14.98
CA MET A 711 8.12 15.18 14.06
C MET A 711 7.63 16.57 14.45
N PRO A 712 8.36 17.66 14.12
CA PRO A 712 7.87 19.01 14.37
C PRO A 712 6.54 19.29 13.66
N GLY A 713 5.61 19.93 14.37
CA GLY A 713 4.26 20.26 13.86
C GLY A 713 3.29 19.07 13.79
N HIS A 714 3.65 17.90 14.34
CA HIS A 714 2.81 16.69 14.30
C HIS A 714 1.44 16.92 14.95
N MET A 715 1.37 17.60 16.09
CA MET A 715 0.10 17.90 16.76
C MET A 715 -0.77 18.86 15.94
N ASN A 716 -0.18 19.85 15.27
CA ASN A 716 -0.92 20.80 14.43
C ASN A 716 -1.65 20.08 13.28
N VAL A 717 -0.99 19.08 12.67
CA VAL A 717 -1.60 18.28 11.59
C VAL A 717 -2.76 17.44 12.11
N LEU A 718 -2.60 16.74 13.23
CA LEU A 718 -3.65 15.89 13.81
C LEU A 718 -4.86 16.70 14.28
N LEU A 719 -4.63 17.87 14.89
CA LEU A 719 -5.72 18.75 15.29
C LEU A 719 -6.41 19.40 14.07
N ALA A 720 -5.66 19.70 13.00
CA ALA A 720 -6.25 20.16 11.74
C ALA A 720 -7.11 19.07 11.06
N GLU A 721 -6.70 17.80 11.12
CA GLU A 721 -7.52 16.66 10.67
C GLU A 721 -8.83 16.54 11.47
N ALA A 722 -8.83 16.95 12.74
CA ALA A 722 -10.01 16.99 13.59
C ALA A 722 -10.80 18.32 13.51
N ASP A 723 -10.56 19.16 12.49
CA ASP A 723 -11.22 20.46 12.27
C ASP A 723 -11.05 21.46 13.44
N VAL A 724 -9.89 21.47 14.10
CA VAL A 724 -9.50 22.53 15.05
C VAL A 724 -8.98 23.75 14.29
N SER A 725 -9.48 24.94 14.63
CA SER A 725 -9.02 26.19 14.00
C SER A 725 -7.58 26.52 14.39
N TYR A 726 -6.76 26.92 13.42
CA TYR A 726 -5.39 27.39 13.68
C TYR A 726 -5.34 28.59 14.64
N GLU A 727 -6.39 29.39 14.73
CA GLU A 727 -6.47 30.52 15.68
C GLU A 727 -6.54 30.07 17.14
N GLN A 728 -6.93 28.81 17.39
CA GLN A 728 -6.98 28.21 18.72
C GLN A 728 -5.67 27.47 19.08
N LEU A 729 -4.75 27.32 18.13
CA LEU A 729 -3.47 26.65 18.32
C LEU A 729 -2.39 27.67 18.66
N TYR A 730 -1.87 27.62 19.88
CA TYR A 730 -0.83 28.51 20.34
C TYR A 730 0.46 27.74 20.54
N GLU A 731 1.53 28.22 19.92
CA GLU A 731 2.88 27.71 20.17
C GLU A 731 3.34 28.09 21.58
N MET A 732 4.23 27.27 22.14
CA MET A 732 4.75 27.41 23.51
C MET A 732 5.14 28.84 23.90
N ASP A 733 5.88 29.57 23.06
CA ASP A 733 6.34 30.94 23.36
C ASP A 733 5.18 31.95 23.53
N ALA A 734 4.03 31.68 22.92
CA ALA A 734 2.86 32.57 22.96
C ALA A 734 1.90 32.26 24.12
N ILE A 735 1.92 31.03 24.65
CA ILE A 735 0.95 30.55 25.66
C ILE A 735 1.56 30.28 27.03
N ASN A 736 2.90 30.24 27.15
CA ASN A 736 3.55 29.81 28.39
C ASN A 736 3.28 30.70 29.61
N ASP A 737 3.00 31.99 29.41
CA ASP A 737 2.63 32.91 30.51
C ASP A 737 1.19 32.74 30.98
N ASP A 738 0.32 32.13 30.15
CA ASP A 738 -1.11 31.99 30.41
C ASP A 738 -1.44 30.81 31.33
N PHE A 739 -0.52 29.85 31.52
CA PHE A 739 -0.72 28.72 32.43
C PHE A 739 -0.97 29.18 33.88
N LYS A 740 -0.42 30.33 34.30
CA LYS A 740 -0.63 30.91 35.65
C LYS A 740 -2.05 31.41 35.90
N THR A 741 -2.76 31.80 34.84
CA THR A 741 -4.08 32.45 34.91
C THR A 741 -5.20 31.56 34.38
N THR A 742 -4.88 30.34 33.94
CA THR A 742 -5.82 29.36 33.41
C THR A 742 -6.42 28.53 34.55
N ASP A 743 -7.74 28.28 34.48
CA ASP A 743 -8.48 27.58 35.54
C ASP A 743 -8.20 26.08 35.55
N LEU A 744 -8.00 25.49 34.36
CA LEU A 744 -7.79 24.06 34.16
C LEU A 744 -6.88 23.77 32.97
N VAL A 745 -5.92 22.88 33.14
CA VAL A 745 -5.12 22.32 32.04
C VAL A 745 -5.42 20.84 31.87
N VAL A 746 -5.70 20.40 30.63
CA VAL A 746 -5.88 18.98 30.30
C VAL A 746 -4.73 18.54 29.39
N VAL A 747 -3.86 17.70 29.93
CA VAL A 747 -2.72 17.10 29.25
C VAL A 747 -3.11 15.75 28.68
N ILE A 748 -2.76 15.49 27.42
CA ILE A 748 -3.17 14.28 26.70
C ILE A 748 -1.95 13.60 26.10
N GLY A 749 -1.37 12.65 26.83
CA GLY A 749 -0.27 11.83 26.34
C GLY A 749 1.04 12.60 26.16
N ALA A 750 1.32 13.59 27.02
CA ALA A 750 2.56 14.36 27.02
C ALA A 750 3.33 14.17 28.33
N ASN A 751 4.65 14.00 28.25
CA ASN A 751 5.54 13.85 29.40
C ASN A 751 6.72 14.84 29.32
N ASP A 752 7.73 14.57 28.49
CA ASP A 752 8.98 15.37 28.49
C ASP A 752 8.76 16.86 28.16
N VAL A 753 7.84 17.15 27.25
CA VAL A 753 7.55 18.52 26.75
C VAL A 753 6.92 19.44 27.80
N LEU A 754 6.58 18.92 28.97
CA LEU A 754 6.00 19.64 30.09
C LEU A 754 6.72 19.33 31.41
N ASN A 755 7.84 18.60 31.36
CA ASN A 755 8.55 18.12 32.55
C ASN A 755 9.36 19.28 33.19
N PRO A 756 9.02 19.72 34.43
CA PRO A 756 9.72 20.82 35.10
C PRO A 756 11.20 20.55 35.35
N ALA A 757 11.64 19.28 35.39
CA ALA A 757 13.04 18.92 35.52
C ALA A 757 13.92 19.53 34.42
N ALA A 758 13.35 19.87 33.26
CA ALA A 758 14.05 20.60 32.21
C ALA A 758 14.55 22.00 32.65
N ARG A 759 13.93 22.62 33.65
CA ARG A 759 14.36 23.91 34.22
C ARG A 759 15.16 23.75 35.51
N ASP A 760 14.79 22.74 36.32
CA ASP A 760 15.20 22.68 37.72
C ASP A 760 16.28 21.62 38.02
N ALA A 761 16.48 20.62 37.13
CA ALA A 761 17.38 19.49 37.39
C ALA A 761 18.64 19.51 36.49
N GLU A 762 19.69 20.18 36.98
CA GLU A 762 21.00 20.23 36.32
C GLU A 762 21.58 18.82 36.09
N GLY A 763 22.02 18.54 34.86
CA GLY A 763 22.65 17.27 34.48
C GLY A 763 21.70 16.21 33.92
N THR A 764 20.39 16.49 33.83
CA THR A 764 19.45 15.63 33.11
C THR A 764 19.50 15.86 31.59
N PRO A 765 19.18 14.87 30.74
CA PRO A 765 19.15 15.02 29.28
C PRO A 765 18.22 16.14 28.76
N ILE A 766 17.24 16.56 29.56
CA ILE A 766 16.28 17.61 29.22
C ILE A 766 16.62 18.96 29.87
N TYR A 767 17.70 19.06 30.64
CA TYR A 767 18.08 20.32 31.28
C TYR A 767 18.39 21.40 30.23
N GLY A 768 17.70 22.54 30.31
CA GLY A 768 17.76 23.62 29.33
C GLY A 768 16.83 23.45 28.12
N MET A 769 16.07 22.35 28.04
CA MET A 769 15.03 22.17 27.03
C MET A 769 13.85 23.12 27.33
N PRO A 770 13.39 23.93 26.37
CA PRO A 770 12.13 24.64 26.52
C PRO A 770 10.98 23.66 26.75
N VAL A 771 10.10 23.95 27.70
CA VAL A 771 8.94 23.12 28.05
C VAL A 771 7.70 24.00 28.25
N LEU A 772 6.52 23.39 28.10
CA LEU A 772 5.26 24.02 28.47
C LEU A 772 5.18 24.16 29.99
N ASN A 773 4.85 25.37 30.48
CA ASN A 773 4.78 25.71 31.90
C ASN A 773 3.51 25.17 32.60
N VAL A 774 3.12 23.92 32.31
CA VAL A 774 1.91 23.29 32.86
C VAL A 774 1.93 23.25 34.38
N ASP A 775 3.12 23.12 34.96
CA ASP A 775 3.37 23.14 36.40
C ASP A 775 3.04 24.49 37.08
N GLN A 776 2.73 25.53 36.34
CA GLN A 776 2.32 26.82 36.91
C GLN A 776 0.79 26.92 37.09
N CYS A 777 0.01 26.00 36.52
CA CYS A 777 -1.43 25.96 36.70
C CYS A 777 -1.80 25.29 38.04
N SER A 778 -2.90 25.75 38.65
CA SER A 778 -3.41 25.24 39.93
C SER A 778 -4.12 23.91 39.78
N ASN A 779 -4.84 23.68 38.68
CA ASN A 779 -5.57 22.43 38.43
C ASN A 779 -5.12 21.83 37.10
N VAL A 780 -4.54 20.63 37.15
CA VAL A 780 -4.05 19.93 35.96
C VAL A 780 -4.60 18.52 35.95
N ILE A 781 -5.18 18.11 34.83
CA ILE A 781 -5.58 16.72 34.57
C ILE A 781 -4.61 16.15 33.56
N ILE A 782 -3.95 15.04 33.87
CA ILE A 782 -2.99 14.39 32.98
C ILE A 782 -3.51 13.01 32.59
N CYS A 783 -3.80 12.85 31.30
CA CYS A 783 -4.20 11.60 30.68
C CYS A 783 -2.97 10.95 30.02
N ASN A 784 -2.22 10.17 30.79
CA ASN A 784 -1.05 9.45 30.30
C ASN A 784 -1.23 7.94 30.46
N TYR A 785 -0.50 7.15 29.69
CA TYR A 785 -0.65 5.69 29.73
C TYR A 785 -0.23 5.11 31.08
N ASP A 786 0.90 5.60 31.61
CA ASP A 786 1.51 5.21 32.88
C ASP A 786 2.21 6.42 33.53
N LEU A 787 2.92 6.17 34.63
CA LEU A 787 3.74 7.15 35.35
C LEU A 787 5.22 7.11 34.93
N GLN A 788 5.59 6.27 33.97
CA GLN A 788 6.98 6.07 33.60
C GLN A 788 7.56 7.34 32.95
N PRO A 789 8.88 7.54 33.05
CA PRO A 789 9.57 8.60 32.32
C PRO A 789 9.26 8.58 30.82
N GLY A 790 9.27 9.77 30.20
CA GLY A 790 9.14 9.91 28.77
C GLY A 790 10.38 9.41 28.01
N TYR A 791 10.50 9.83 26.75
CA TYR A 791 11.65 9.53 25.89
C TYR A 791 12.99 9.96 26.50
N SER A 792 12.98 10.97 27.37
CA SER A 792 14.18 11.44 28.06
C SER A 792 14.72 10.49 29.15
N GLY A 793 13.91 9.54 29.61
CA GLY A 793 14.24 8.71 30.79
C GLY A 793 14.27 9.50 32.11
N VAL A 794 13.77 10.74 32.13
CA VAL A 794 13.74 11.59 33.33
C VAL A 794 12.34 11.55 33.96
N GLU A 795 12.31 11.20 35.25
CA GLU A 795 11.10 11.27 36.07
C GLU A 795 10.44 12.65 35.99
N ASN A 796 9.11 12.71 36.01
CA ASN A 796 8.38 13.96 35.88
C ASN A 796 7.87 14.46 37.24
N PRO A 797 8.50 15.49 37.85
CA PRO A 797 8.08 16.00 39.16
C PRO A 797 6.64 16.51 39.18
N LEU A 798 6.08 16.87 38.02
CA LEU A 798 4.70 17.36 37.91
C LEU A 798 3.68 16.34 38.43
N TYR A 799 3.93 15.03 38.26
CA TYR A 799 2.95 13.98 38.63
C TYR A 799 2.67 13.93 40.13
N ASN A 800 3.59 14.46 40.95
CA ASN A 800 3.46 14.48 42.40
C ASN A 800 3.06 15.86 42.95
N LYS A 801 2.76 16.83 42.07
CA LYS A 801 2.39 18.19 42.48
C LYS A 801 0.94 18.23 42.98
N GLU A 802 0.71 18.95 44.07
CA GLU A 802 -0.64 19.24 44.56
C GLU A 802 -1.48 19.99 43.49
N GLY A 803 -2.72 19.55 43.29
CA GLY A 803 -3.60 20.07 42.21
C GLY A 803 -3.48 19.32 40.87
N VAL A 804 -2.67 18.25 40.80
CA VAL A 804 -2.57 17.38 39.63
C VAL A 804 -3.39 16.11 39.83
N THR A 805 -4.27 15.83 38.88
CA THR A 805 -5.10 14.63 38.82
C THR A 805 -4.63 13.74 37.67
N MET A 806 -4.16 12.54 37.97
CA MET A 806 -3.72 11.56 36.96
C MET A 806 -4.86 10.65 36.52
N ILE A 807 -5.00 10.45 35.21
CA ILE A 807 -5.87 9.44 34.60
C ILE A 807 -4.96 8.53 33.78
N LEU A 808 -4.75 7.32 34.28
CA LEU A 808 -3.87 6.34 33.65
C LEU A 808 -4.62 5.48 32.62
N GLY A 809 -3.92 5.06 31.57
CA GLY A 809 -4.43 4.20 30.50
C GLY A 809 -4.48 4.88 29.13
N ASP A 810 -5.12 4.22 28.16
CA ASP A 810 -5.21 4.73 26.79
C ASP A 810 -5.84 6.13 26.75
N ALA A 811 -5.26 7.03 25.96
CA ALA A 811 -5.68 8.44 25.92
C ALA A 811 -7.12 8.58 25.39
N LYS A 812 -7.57 7.70 24.49
CA LYS A 812 -8.93 7.71 23.93
C LYS A 812 -9.96 7.35 24.98
N ASP A 813 -9.67 6.38 25.83
CA ASP A 813 -10.56 5.95 26.93
C ASP A 813 -10.60 7.00 28.04
N SER A 814 -9.43 7.57 28.39
CA SER A 814 -9.31 8.66 29.35
C SER A 814 -10.13 9.88 28.90
N LEU A 815 -10.06 10.24 27.63
CA LEU A 815 -10.85 11.33 27.06
C LEU A 815 -12.35 11.03 27.02
N ALA A 816 -12.75 9.79 26.73
CA ALA A 816 -14.17 9.40 26.79
C ALA A 816 -14.75 9.62 28.20
N LYS A 817 -14.02 9.21 29.24
CA LYS A 817 -14.41 9.45 30.64
C LYS A 817 -14.52 10.94 30.99
N LEU A 818 -13.61 11.77 30.46
CA LEU A 818 -13.67 13.22 30.67
C LEU A 818 -14.88 13.84 29.96
N ILE A 819 -15.15 13.46 28.71
CA ILE A 819 -16.29 13.97 27.93
C ILE A 819 -17.63 13.68 28.61
N GLU A 820 -17.76 12.52 29.28
CA GLU A 820 -18.97 12.19 30.04
C GLU A 820 -19.16 13.05 31.31
N LYS A 821 -18.06 13.60 31.87
CA LYS A 821 -18.06 14.35 33.13
C LYS A 821 -18.13 15.88 32.95
N VAL A 822 -17.81 16.40 31.76
CA VAL A 822 -17.98 17.81 31.33
C VAL A 822 -19.38 18.01 30.77
#